data_AF-A0A9E3VZ99-F1
#
_entry.id   AF-A0A9E3VZ99-F1
#
_cell.length_a   1.000
_cell.length_b   1.000
_cell.length_c   1.000
_cell.angle_alpha   90.00
_cell.angle_beta   90.00
_cell.angle_gamma   90.00
#
_symmetry.space_group_name_H-M   'P 1'
#
loop_
_entity.id
_entity.type
_entity.pdbx_description
1 polymer ?
#
loop_
_entity_poly.entity_id
_entity_poly.type
_entity_poly.pdbx_seq_one_letter_code
_entity_poly.pdbx_strand_id
1 'polypeptide(L)'
;DLITSPSLRAWPEWSLAYEDEAVRIWSASGGGGPVWVGPDLDTPAHATQWPTIRSDTGREKIFDAQINEPAWVVVSETYMSGWRAFIRPWGADEDAEVALDVQPVLGGLQGIRVESVDALIDQAIDQGTAPPTFYLHAIDRAIIAGDAVRVDDLLDRLEALMTSDPPEIFGAIKDRIQAGIQAWRASSNPDLTQRAFESQLLEVEQANWTIRLVYSPSSFQIGLFVSFLGAVLALFMPGVWLWRSFVASGDSNTITRVARNSLAPIILNLFNRGIDFAFALVMLRILGPEDAGIYFYAGFIFVWFDIFTNFGLDLYLTREVARDRSRAARYLFSTSTLRFGLTLVGVILLAAFLLARQSFIHPPLSTSGLIAIILLYVGLFPGSLSKGMTSLFYAFEQAEYPAAITTLSTISKTVLGLIVLVLGYGVIGLAAASIVTNVLTLALLLWGGRRLLASSRADSRSETDEAPRRARWAGLADFPLMRGMVGESWPLLLNHFLATIFFQIDVLIIEAMHGTTMVGLYSVAYKWLSALNIIPAFFTQAMLPVMSRQAHEDRDALKRTYTLAIKLLLLIALPVAVVFTFLAYFLTGILGGSQYLPDGAIATQVMIWSIPFGWINSLTQYVLVALDLQRRITRAFAIAVTFNIVSNLIFIPQYGYQAAALTTIASEFMLLLPFVRLLHQALGRLNWLAMIGRPAAAAGVMFGAMWLGWSLHPAVGLVAGAFAYLAALLVLRPLSAAEIERLRPLLPGRIRNLARPFLSR
;
A
#
# COMPACT_ATOMS: atom_id res chain seq x y z
N ASP A 1 40.01 -20.31 -29.56
CA ASP A 1 40.21 -20.46 -31.02
C ASP A 1 39.06 -19.99 -31.92
N LEU A 2 38.05 -19.27 -31.42
CA LEU A 2 37.13 -18.46 -32.26
C LEU A 2 37.46 -16.95 -32.26
N ILE A 3 38.42 -16.53 -31.42
CA ILE A 3 39.02 -15.18 -31.38
C ILE A 3 40.00 -14.93 -32.56
N THR A 4 40.22 -15.93 -33.43
CA THR A 4 41.19 -15.89 -34.54
C THR A 4 40.59 -16.05 -35.95
N SER A 5 39.26 -16.04 -36.12
CA SER A 5 38.66 -16.08 -37.46
C SER A 5 38.95 -14.78 -38.25
N PRO A 6 39.65 -14.82 -39.40
CA PRO A 6 40.12 -13.62 -40.12
C PRO A 6 39.06 -12.84 -40.95
N SER A 7 37.75 -12.97 -40.70
CA SER A 7 36.78 -12.93 -41.82
C SER A 7 35.96 -11.65 -42.07
N LEU A 8 36.33 -10.48 -41.52
CA LEU A 8 35.79 -9.18 -42.01
C LEU A 8 36.87 -8.20 -42.47
N ARG A 9 38.08 -8.22 -41.89
CA ARG A 9 39.22 -7.42 -42.41
C ARG A 9 39.68 -7.84 -43.80
N ALA A 10 39.42 -9.09 -44.19
CA ALA A 10 39.77 -9.61 -45.51
C ALA A 10 38.81 -9.16 -46.63
N TRP A 11 37.70 -8.51 -46.27
CA TRP A 11 36.61 -8.13 -47.18
C TRP A 11 36.63 -6.61 -47.32
N PRO A 12 37.09 -6.04 -48.44
CA PRO A 12 37.31 -4.59 -48.61
C PRO A 12 36.03 -3.75 -48.45
N GLU A 13 34.87 -4.39 -48.57
CA GLU A 13 33.56 -3.83 -48.32
C GLU A 13 33.24 -3.58 -46.84
N TRP A 14 34.01 -4.09 -45.87
CA TRP A 14 33.77 -3.88 -44.43
C TRP A 14 34.85 -3.02 -43.78
N SER A 15 34.43 -1.97 -43.06
CA SER A 15 35.30 -1.11 -42.27
C SER A 15 34.95 -1.19 -40.78
N LEU A 16 35.96 -1.07 -39.91
CA LEU A 16 35.73 -1.00 -38.47
C LEU A 16 35.13 0.38 -38.14
N ALA A 17 33.92 0.40 -37.61
CA ALA A 17 33.19 1.61 -37.24
C ALA A 17 33.44 2.01 -35.77
N TYR A 18 33.61 1.03 -34.88
CA TYR A 18 33.85 1.24 -33.44
C TYR A 18 34.55 0.02 -32.82
N GLU A 19 35.43 0.24 -31.84
CA GLU A 19 36.10 -0.81 -31.06
C GLU A 19 36.35 -0.35 -29.63
N ASP A 20 35.96 -1.16 -28.66
CA ASP A 20 36.38 -1.07 -27.26
C ASP A 20 36.75 -2.46 -26.69
N GLU A 21 36.99 -2.54 -25.37
CA GLU A 21 37.35 -3.81 -24.71
C GLU A 21 36.23 -4.87 -24.74
N ALA A 22 34.98 -4.47 -24.95
CA ALA A 22 33.80 -5.31 -24.88
C ALA A 22 33.25 -5.69 -26.27
N VAL A 23 33.39 -4.83 -27.29
CA VAL A 23 32.75 -5.03 -28.59
C VAL A 23 33.48 -4.35 -29.74
N ARG A 24 33.38 -4.96 -30.93
CA ARG A 24 33.78 -4.39 -32.22
C ARG A 24 32.59 -4.28 -33.15
N ILE A 25 32.40 -3.11 -33.76
CA ILE A 25 31.34 -2.82 -34.73
C ILE A 25 31.97 -2.65 -36.11
N TRP A 26 31.50 -3.40 -37.10
CA TRP A 26 31.91 -3.32 -38.50
C TRP A 26 30.78 -2.76 -39.36
N SER A 27 31.07 -1.85 -40.29
CA SER A 27 30.10 -1.30 -41.25
C SER A 27 30.41 -1.70 -42.69
N ALA A 28 29.39 -2.04 -43.48
CA ALA A 28 29.57 -2.36 -44.90
C ALA A 28 29.39 -1.12 -45.81
N SER A 29 30.25 -0.95 -46.81
CA SER A 29 30.20 0.15 -47.78
C SER A 29 29.03 0.04 -48.80
N GLY A 30 28.39 -1.13 -48.88
CA GLY A 30 27.31 -1.44 -49.83
C GLY A 30 25.87 -1.39 -49.27
N GLY A 31 25.65 -0.84 -48.07
CA GLY A 31 24.31 -0.71 -47.49
C GLY A 31 23.84 -1.91 -46.64
N GLY A 32 24.74 -2.83 -46.29
CA GLY A 32 24.50 -3.83 -45.25
C GLY A 32 24.63 -3.20 -43.85
N GLY A 33 23.72 -3.55 -42.93
CA GLY A 33 23.75 -3.06 -41.54
C GLY A 33 25.04 -3.46 -40.78
N PRO A 34 25.45 -2.70 -39.75
CA PRO A 34 26.65 -3.01 -38.99
C PRO A 34 26.64 -4.39 -38.32
N VAL A 35 27.82 -5.03 -38.22
CA VAL A 35 28.03 -6.35 -37.61
C VAL A 35 28.80 -6.21 -36.29
N TRP A 36 28.31 -6.91 -35.26
CA TRP A 36 28.88 -6.89 -33.90
C TRP A 36 29.69 -8.16 -33.65
N VAL A 37 30.89 -7.98 -33.09
CA VAL A 37 31.76 -9.08 -32.65
C VAL A 37 32.19 -8.79 -31.22
N GLY A 38 31.85 -9.69 -30.29
CA GLY A 38 32.21 -9.64 -28.88
C GLY A 38 32.91 -10.92 -28.43
N PRO A 39 33.62 -10.91 -27.30
CA PRO A 39 34.44 -12.04 -26.84
C PRO A 39 33.64 -13.33 -26.56
N ASP A 40 32.34 -13.21 -26.27
CA ASP A 40 31.44 -14.34 -25.97
C ASP A 40 30.43 -14.63 -27.11
N LEU A 41 30.58 -14.01 -28.28
CA LEU A 41 29.73 -14.26 -29.44
C LEU A 41 30.39 -15.32 -30.34
N ASP A 42 29.90 -16.57 -30.25
CA ASP A 42 30.38 -17.69 -31.08
C ASP A 42 30.10 -17.48 -32.60
N THR A 43 29.19 -16.57 -32.96
CA THR A 43 28.86 -16.17 -34.33
C THR A 43 28.59 -14.66 -34.41
N PRO A 44 28.94 -13.98 -35.52
CA PRO A 44 28.59 -12.57 -35.74
C PRO A 44 27.06 -12.42 -35.74
N ALA A 45 26.53 -11.58 -34.85
CA ALA A 45 25.10 -11.31 -34.81
C ALA A 45 24.72 -10.29 -35.89
N HIS A 46 23.84 -10.67 -36.81
CA HIS A 46 23.23 -9.76 -37.79
C HIS A 46 21.95 -9.18 -37.21
N ALA A 47 21.90 -7.86 -37.04
CA ALA A 47 20.64 -7.15 -36.76
C ALA A 47 19.94 -6.85 -38.09
N THR A 48 18.74 -7.38 -38.29
CA THR A 48 17.95 -7.18 -39.50
C THR A 48 17.38 -5.76 -39.57
N GLN A 49 17.14 -5.11 -38.42
CA GLN A 49 16.60 -3.75 -38.28
C GLN A 49 17.17 -3.05 -37.04
N TRP A 50 17.25 -1.72 -37.07
CA TRP A 50 17.89 -0.91 -36.04
C TRP A 50 16.87 -0.14 -35.20
N PRO A 51 16.98 -0.20 -33.85
CA PRO A 51 16.19 0.67 -33.01
C PRO A 51 16.53 2.14 -33.29
N THR A 52 15.50 2.99 -33.40
CA THR A 52 15.69 4.43 -33.60
C THR A 52 15.57 5.14 -32.27
N ILE A 53 16.62 5.85 -31.83
CA ILE A 53 16.57 6.67 -30.63
C ILE A 53 15.71 7.91 -30.92
N ARG A 54 14.56 8.00 -30.25
CA ARG A 54 13.63 9.13 -30.33
C ARG A 54 14.09 10.30 -29.47
N SER A 55 14.58 10.00 -28.27
CA SER A 55 15.09 11.01 -27.34
C SER A 55 16.14 10.42 -26.42
N ASP A 56 17.14 11.23 -26.09
CA ASP A 56 18.18 10.88 -25.12
C ASP A 56 18.53 12.13 -24.30
N THR A 57 18.21 12.08 -23.00
CA THR A 57 18.52 13.13 -22.03
C THR A 57 19.72 12.77 -21.15
N GLY A 58 20.35 11.62 -21.37
CA GLY A 58 21.34 11.01 -20.50
C GLY A 58 20.78 10.35 -19.22
N ARG A 59 19.59 10.75 -18.75
CA ARG A 59 18.86 10.08 -17.65
C ARG A 59 17.65 9.30 -18.11
N GLU A 60 17.15 9.61 -19.28
CA GLU A 60 16.03 8.93 -19.92
C GLU A 60 16.35 8.78 -21.39
N LYS A 61 16.16 7.58 -21.92
CA LYS A 61 16.28 7.26 -23.33
C LYS A 61 15.01 6.61 -23.79
N ILE A 62 14.50 7.05 -24.93
CA ILE A 62 13.34 6.45 -25.58
C ILE A 62 13.80 6.04 -26.97
N PHE A 63 13.61 4.76 -27.30
CA PHE A 63 13.91 4.24 -28.62
C PHE A 63 12.78 3.35 -29.10
N ASP A 64 12.53 3.42 -30.40
CA ASP A 64 11.54 2.59 -31.08
C ASP A 64 12.26 1.41 -31.71
N ALA A 65 11.81 0.19 -31.38
CA ALA A 65 12.41 -1.07 -31.82
C ALA A 65 11.32 -1.97 -32.42
N GLN A 66 11.70 -2.71 -33.46
CA GLN A 66 10.83 -3.69 -34.09
C GLN A 66 11.23 -5.06 -33.53
N ILE A 67 10.35 -5.68 -32.75
CA ILE A 67 10.65 -6.90 -32.00
C ILE A 67 9.51 -7.88 -32.20
N ASN A 68 9.76 -8.88 -33.05
CA ASN A 68 8.79 -9.91 -33.42
C ASN A 68 9.11 -11.28 -32.79
N GLU A 69 10.33 -11.46 -32.30
CA GLU A 69 10.80 -12.70 -31.66
C GLU A 69 11.61 -12.35 -30.40
N PRO A 70 11.84 -13.32 -29.50
CA PRO A 70 12.62 -13.07 -28.29
C PRO A 70 14.01 -12.52 -28.62
N ALA A 71 14.29 -11.29 -28.18
CA ALA A 71 15.48 -10.55 -28.59
C ALA A 71 16.12 -9.81 -27.42
N TRP A 72 17.40 -9.50 -27.60
CA TRP A 72 18.12 -8.56 -26.75
C TRP A 72 18.16 -7.20 -27.40
N VAL A 73 17.77 -6.18 -26.64
CA VAL A 73 18.07 -4.79 -26.99
C VAL A 73 19.27 -4.34 -26.17
N VAL A 74 20.38 -4.09 -26.85
CA VAL A 74 21.63 -3.68 -26.22
C VAL A 74 21.88 -2.21 -26.51
N VAL A 75 22.11 -1.43 -25.46
CA VAL A 75 22.49 -0.03 -25.56
C VAL A 75 23.98 0.08 -25.29
N SER A 76 24.69 0.79 -26.16
CA SER A 76 26.14 1.01 -26.10
C SER A 76 26.54 1.99 -24.98
N GLU A 77 26.06 1.73 -23.77
CA GLU A 77 26.40 2.46 -22.56
C GLU A 77 26.69 1.48 -21.43
N THR A 78 27.62 1.86 -20.56
CA THR A 78 27.95 1.07 -19.38
C THR A 78 26.74 0.91 -18.48
N TYR A 79 26.50 -0.33 -18.08
CA TYR A 79 25.51 -0.70 -17.08
C TYR A 79 25.90 -0.10 -15.72
N MET A 80 24.95 0.59 -15.12
CA MET A 80 25.02 1.06 -13.74
C MET A 80 23.76 0.59 -12.99
N SER A 81 23.91 0.25 -11.72
CA SER A 81 22.74 -0.06 -10.89
C SER A 81 21.81 1.16 -10.81
N GLY A 82 20.51 0.96 -11.09
CA GLY A 82 19.49 2.02 -11.07
C GLY A 82 18.85 2.36 -12.41
N TRP A 83 19.30 1.76 -13.52
CA TRP A 83 18.56 1.77 -14.78
C TRP A 83 17.32 0.87 -14.70
N ARG A 84 16.23 1.33 -15.30
CA ARG A 84 14.97 0.58 -15.47
C ARG A 84 14.55 0.69 -16.92
N ALA A 85 14.04 -0.39 -17.48
CA ALA A 85 13.47 -0.39 -18.80
C ALA A 85 11.95 -0.54 -18.70
N PHE A 86 11.24 0.09 -19.62
CA PHE A 86 9.81 -0.05 -19.80
C PHE A 86 9.56 -0.27 -21.28
N ILE A 87 8.64 -1.17 -21.62
CA ILE A 87 8.24 -1.44 -23.00
C ILE A 87 6.75 -1.14 -23.13
N ARG A 88 6.36 -0.50 -24.23
CA ARG A 88 4.96 -0.25 -24.58
C ARG A 88 4.74 -0.37 -26.08
N PRO A 89 3.52 -0.66 -26.52
CA PRO A 89 3.19 -0.60 -27.94
C PRO A 89 3.45 0.80 -28.51
N TRP A 90 3.90 0.86 -29.76
CA TRP A 90 4.18 2.14 -30.39
C TRP A 90 2.93 3.03 -30.47
N GLY A 91 3.04 4.25 -29.96
CA GLY A 91 1.95 5.23 -29.94
C GLY A 91 1.01 5.11 -28.73
N ALA A 92 1.19 4.10 -27.88
CA ALA A 92 0.47 4.00 -26.61
C ALA A 92 0.98 5.00 -25.57
N ASP A 93 0.08 5.42 -24.67
CA ASP A 93 0.43 6.30 -23.54
C ASP A 93 1.38 5.63 -22.54
N GLU A 94 1.97 6.41 -21.63
CA GLU A 94 2.89 5.88 -20.61
C GLU A 94 2.20 4.91 -19.64
N ASP A 95 0.87 4.98 -19.54
CA ASP A 95 0.08 4.09 -18.69
C ASP A 95 0.03 2.64 -19.21
N ALA A 96 0.45 2.40 -20.46
CA ALA A 96 0.58 1.07 -21.07
C ALA A 96 1.99 0.47 -20.92
N GLU A 97 2.87 1.10 -20.12
CA GLU A 97 4.24 0.62 -19.91
C GLU A 97 4.29 -0.66 -19.07
N VAL A 98 4.98 -1.66 -19.59
CA VAL A 98 5.37 -2.87 -18.86
C VAL A 98 6.84 -2.77 -18.47
N ALA A 99 7.15 -2.99 -17.20
CA ALA A 99 8.53 -2.94 -16.71
C ALA A 99 9.36 -4.13 -17.22
N LEU A 100 10.58 -3.85 -17.66
CA LEU A 100 11.60 -4.82 -18.06
C LEU A 100 12.87 -4.63 -17.24
N ASP A 101 13.59 -5.73 -17.01
CA ASP A 101 14.88 -5.70 -16.33
C ASP A 101 16.00 -5.22 -17.26
N VAL A 102 16.86 -4.38 -16.72
CA VAL A 102 18.12 -3.97 -17.35
C VAL A 102 19.24 -4.78 -16.72
N GLN A 103 19.97 -5.52 -17.52
CA GLN A 103 21.03 -6.41 -17.08
C GLN A 103 22.36 -6.05 -17.76
N PRO A 104 23.51 -6.27 -17.10
CA PRO A 104 24.79 -6.15 -17.76
C PRO A 104 24.97 -7.26 -18.80
N VAL A 105 25.28 -6.89 -20.04
CA VAL A 105 25.60 -7.81 -21.15
C VAL A 105 26.89 -7.40 -21.81
N LEU A 106 27.54 -8.31 -22.57
CA LEU A 106 28.71 -8.00 -23.41
C LEU A 106 29.75 -7.11 -22.70
N GLY A 107 30.39 -7.61 -21.64
CA GLY A 107 31.44 -6.85 -20.93
C GLY A 107 30.95 -5.67 -20.08
N GLY A 108 29.64 -5.50 -19.89
CA GLY A 108 29.07 -4.50 -18.97
C GLY A 108 28.24 -3.42 -19.65
N LEU A 109 27.74 -3.64 -20.86
CA LEU A 109 26.75 -2.80 -21.52
C LEU A 109 25.34 -3.02 -20.94
N GLN A 110 24.46 -2.06 -21.15
CA GLN A 110 23.05 -2.18 -20.78
C GLN A 110 22.32 -3.11 -21.78
N GLY A 111 21.81 -4.23 -21.28
CA GLY A 111 21.00 -5.17 -22.05
C GLY A 111 19.59 -5.28 -21.48
N ILE A 112 18.61 -5.30 -22.38
CA ILE A 112 17.19 -5.52 -22.05
C ILE A 112 16.75 -6.77 -22.80
N ARG A 113 16.30 -7.78 -22.06
CA ARG A 113 15.81 -9.02 -22.66
C ARG A 113 14.31 -8.95 -22.81
N VAL A 114 13.84 -9.11 -24.04
CA VAL A 114 12.41 -9.25 -24.35
C VAL A 114 12.14 -10.72 -24.62
N GLU A 115 11.75 -11.49 -23.61
CA GLU A 115 11.59 -12.95 -23.72
C GLU A 115 10.23 -13.38 -24.29
N SER A 116 9.17 -12.62 -24.04
CA SER A 116 7.79 -13.04 -24.30
C SER A 116 7.02 -12.00 -25.09
N VAL A 117 7.49 -11.69 -26.30
CA VAL A 117 6.85 -10.74 -27.23
C VAL A 117 5.36 -11.02 -27.37
N ASP A 118 5.03 -12.29 -27.57
CA ASP A 118 3.68 -12.80 -27.68
C ASP A 118 2.78 -12.54 -26.45
N ALA A 119 3.34 -12.68 -25.25
CA ALA A 119 2.61 -12.40 -24.01
C ALA A 119 2.38 -10.89 -23.81
N LEU A 120 3.36 -10.07 -24.21
CA LEU A 120 3.22 -8.61 -24.19
C LEU A 120 2.17 -8.13 -25.20
N ILE A 121 2.09 -8.78 -26.37
CA ILE A 121 1.07 -8.52 -27.38
C ILE A 121 -0.32 -8.85 -26.83
N ASP A 122 -0.49 -10.04 -26.28
CA ASP A 122 -1.76 -10.49 -25.69
C ASP A 122 -2.18 -9.55 -24.54
N GLN A 123 -1.25 -9.17 -23.67
CA GLN A 123 -1.50 -8.22 -22.58
C GLN A 123 -1.95 -6.84 -23.10
N ALA A 124 -1.31 -6.32 -24.16
CA ALA A 124 -1.70 -5.05 -24.76
C ALA A 124 -3.09 -5.11 -25.41
N ILE A 125 -3.44 -6.25 -26.01
CA ILE A 125 -4.78 -6.49 -26.58
C ILE A 125 -5.83 -6.48 -25.48
N ASP A 126 -5.58 -7.19 -24.37
CA ASP A 126 -6.49 -7.26 -23.24
C ASP A 126 -6.68 -5.90 -22.55
N GLN A 127 -5.63 -5.07 -22.53
CA GLN A 127 -5.69 -3.71 -22.00
C GLN A 127 -6.35 -2.71 -22.96
N GLY A 128 -6.64 -3.10 -24.21
CA GLY A 128 -7.17 -2.20 -25.23
C GLY A 128 -6.17 -1.13 -25.69
N THR A 129 -4.87 -1.33 -25.45
CA THR A 129 -3.78 -0.42 -25.79
C THR A 129 -2.99 -0.90 -27.02
N ALA A 130 -3.29 -2.10 -27.51
CA ALA A 130 -2.66 -2.69 -28.67
C ALA A 130 -3.00 -1.94 -29.98
N PRO A 131 -2.01 -1.66 -30.83
CA PRO A 131 -2.27 -1.16 -32.18
C PRO A 131 -2.85 -2.27 -33.08
N PRO A 132 -3.49 -1.91 -34.21
CA PRO A 132 -4.03 -2.89 -35.17
C PRO A 132 -3.05 -4.00 -35.58
N THR A 133 -1.76 -3.69 -35.67
CA THR A 133 -0.71 -4.64 -36.07
C THR A 133 -0.54 -5.79 -35.07
N PHE A 134 -0.80 -5.55 -33.78
CA PHE A 134 -0.72 -6.59 -32.75
C PHE A 134 -1.88 -7.57 -32.86
N TYR A 135 -3.09 -7.10 -33.19
CA TYR A 135 -4.23 -7.96 -33.45
C TYR A 135 -3.98 -8.86 -34.66
N LEU A 136 -3.37 -8.33 -35.72
CA LEU A 136 -3.01 -9.12 -36.90
C LEU A 136 -2.01 -10.24 -36.55
N HIS A 137 -0.97 -9.92 -35.76
CA HIS A 137 -0.01 -10.92 -35.26
C HIS A 137 -0.67 -11.98 -34.38
N ALA A 138 -1.61 -11.59 -33.52
CA ALA A 138 -2.37 -12.52 -32.68
C ALA A 138 -3.34 -13.40 -33.48
N ILE A 139 -3.96 -12.86 -34.53
CA ILE A 139 -4.84 -13.59 -35.47
C ILE A 139 -4.03 -14.65 -36.21
N ASP A 140 -2.88 -14.29 -36.78
CA ASP A 140 -2.02 -15.23 -37.49
C ASP A 140 -1.61 -16.43 -36.61
N ARG A 141 -1.15 -16.14 -35.39
CA ARG A 141 -0.85 -17.20 -34.41
C ARG A 141 -2.07 -18.08 -34.07
N ALA A 142 -3.24 -17.48 -33.91
CA ALA A 142 -4.47 -18.23 -33.63
C ALA A 142 -4.90 -19.12 -34.81
N ILE A 143 -4.68 -18.66 -36.06
CA ILE A 143 -4.89 -19.46 -37.28
C ILE A 143 -3.94 -20.65 -37.30
N ILE A 144 -2.64 -20.42 -37.09
CA ILE A 144 -1.62 -21.48 -37.04
C ILE A 144 -1.95 -22.51 -35.95
N ALA A 145 -2.48 -22.06 -34.81
CA ALA A 145 -2.90 -22.92 -33.71
C ALA A 145 -4.25 -23.65 -33.96
N GLY A 146 -4.99 -23.29 -35.01
CA GLY A 146 -6.31 -23.84 -35.31
C GLY A 146 -7.43 -23.38 -34.37
N ASP A 147 -7.25 -22.24 -33.67
CA ASP A 147 -8.21 -21.70 -32.71
C ASP A 147 -9.19 -20.71 -33.37
N ALA A 148 -10.20 -21.27 -34.05
CA ALA A 148 -11.19 -20.48 -34.78
C ALA A 148 -11.97 -19.50 -33.89
N VAL A 149 -12.21 -19.84 -32.62
CA VAL A 149 -12.97 -18.99 -31.69
C VAL A 149 -12.17 -17.74 -31.35
N ARG A 150 -10.86 -17.89 -31.08
CA ARG A 150 -9.97 -16.76 -30.82
C ARG A 150 -9.76 -15.88 -32.04
N VAL A 151 -9.72 -16.46 -33.24
CA VAL A 151 -9.66 -15.70 -34.50
C VAL A 151 -10.88 -14.78 -34.64
N ASP A 152 -12.09 -15.31 -34.41
CA ASP A 152 -13.32 -14.52 -34.52
C ASP A 152 -13.37 -13.38 -33.47
N ASP A 153 -13.02 -13.63 -32.20
CA ASP A 153 -12.95 -12.59 -31.15
C ASP A 153 -11.96 -11.47 -31.50
N LEU A 154 -10.76 -11.83 -31.97
CA LEU A 154 -9.74 -10.85 -32.35
C LEU A 154 -10.15 -10.03 -33.58
N LEU A 155 -10.82 -10.64 -34.56
CA LEU A 155 -11.36 -9.94 -35.73
C LEU A 155 -12.46 -8.94 -35.35
N ASP A 156 -13.36 -9.31 -34.45
CA ASP A 156 -14.44 -8.43 -33.97
C ASP A 156 -13.87 -7.23 -33.20
N ARG A 157 -12.87 -7.45 -32.33
CA ARG A 157 -12.18 -6.37 -31.61
C ARG A 157 -11.40 -5.46 -32.54
N LEU A 158 -10.71 -6.03 -33.52
CA LEU A 158 -9.99 -5.26 -34.54
C LEU A 158 -10.96 -4.40 -35.35
N GLU A 159 -12.09 -4.95 -35.80
CA GLU A 159 -13.11 -4.20 -36.56
C GLU A 159 -13.73 -3.04 -35.74
N ALA A 160 -13.98 -3.26 -34.45
CA ALA A 160 -14.42 -2.22 -33.53
C ALA A 160 -13.39 -1.09 -33.40
N LEU A 161 -12.10 -1.43 -33.34
CA LEU A 161 -11.02 -0.45 -33.27
C LEU A 161 -10.89 0.36 -34.58
N MET A 162 -11.17 -0.25 -35.72
CA MET A 162 -11.12 0.43 -37.03
C MET A 162 -12.30 1.38 -37.27
N THR A 163 -13.41 1.20 -36.54
CA THR A 163 -14.58 2.09 -36.61
C THR A 163 -14.47 3.32 -35.71
N SER A 164 -13.63 3.26 -34.66
CA SER A 164 -13.27 4.41 -33.81
C SER A 164 -11.97 5.07 -34.30
N ASP A 165 -12.08 6.27 -34.89
CA ASP A 165 -10.99 7.19 -35.28
C ASP A 165 -9.54 6.70 -35.02
N PRO A 166 -8.94 5.89 -35.92
CA PRO A 166 -7.61 5.32 -35.68
C PRO A 166 -6.52 6.41 -35.75
N PRO A 167 -5.36 6.23 -35.09
CA PRO A 167 -4.26 7.18 -35.17
C PRO A 167 -3.88 7.50 -36.63
N GLU A 168 -3.48 8.74 -36.91
CA GLU A 168 -3.28 9.30 -38.27
C GLU A 168 -2.40 8.43 -39.18
N ILE A 169 -1.42 7.72 -38.60
CA ILE A 169 -0.50 6.79 -39.30
C ILE A 169 -1.22 5.54 -39.83
N PHE A 170 -2.30 5.08 -39.16
CA PHE A 170 -3.04 3.87 -39.51
C PHE A 170 -4.24 4.13 -40.43
N GLY A 171 -4.69 5.38 -40.55
CA GLY A 171 -5.70 5.77 -41.54
C GLY A 171 -5.32 5.38 -42.96
N ALA A 172 -4.02 5.39 -43.29
CA ALA A 172 -3.50 5.01 -44.61
C ALA A 172 -3.62 3.52 -44.95
N ILE A 173 -3.80 2.65 -43.95
CA ILE A 173 -3.82 1.17 -44.11
C ILE A 173 -5.22 0.62 -43.75
N LYS A 174 -6.13 1.47 -43.27
CA LYS A 174 -7.46 1.10 -42.80
C LYS A 174 -8.28 0.32 -43.81
N ASP A 175 -8.31 0.80 -45.04
CA ASP A 175 -9.10 0.20 -46.10
C ASP A 175 -8.54 -1.18 -46.52
N ARG A 176 -7.22 -1.37 -46.44
CA ARG A 176 -6.56 -2.67 -46.70
C ARG A 176 -6.94 -3.71 -45.65
N ILE A 177 -6.92 -3.33 -44.37
CA ILE A 177 -7.29 -4.22 -43.26
C ILE A 177 -8.77 -4.59 -43.34
N GLN A 178 -9.66 -3.62 -43.59
CA GLN A 178 -11.09 -3.89 -43.74
C GLN A 178 -11.39 -4.78 -44.94
N ALA A 179 -10.73 -4.57 -46.08
CA ALA A 179 -10.86 -5.46 -47.25
C ALA A 179 -10.41 -6.90 -46.93
N GLY A 180 -9.32 -7.06 -46.17
CA GLY A 180 -8.85 -8.37 -45.69
C GLY A 180 -9.86 -9.08 -44.77
N ILE A 181 -10.44 -8.37 -43.80
CA ILE A 181 -11.47 -8.91 -42.89
C ILE A 181 -12.71 -9.38 -43.68
N GLN A 182 -13.16 -8.59 -44.66
CA GLN A 182 -14.30 -8.95 -45.50
C GLN A 182 -14.00 -10.15 -46.40
N ALA A 183 -12.79 -10.22 -46.98
CA ALA A 183 -12.34 -11.39 -47.75
C ALA A 183 -12.26 -12.65 -46.88
N TRP A 184 -11.83 -12.51 -45.62
CA TRP A 184 -11.81 -13.60 -44.64
C TRP A 184 -13.20 -14.15 -44.35
N ARG A 185 -14.15 -13.27 -43.99
CA ARG A 185 -15.54 -13.64 -43.68
C ARG A 185 -16.30 -14.22 -44.88
N ALA A 186 -15.90 -13.88 -46.11
CA ALA A 186 -16.54 -14.38 -47.33
C ALA A 186 -15.97 -15.74 -47.81
N SER A 187 -14.85 -16.20 -47.26
CA SER A 187 -14.16 -17.41 -47.73
C SER A 187 -14.78 -18.69 -47.18
N SER A 188 -14.80 -19.74 -48.01
CA SER A 188 -15.16 -21.12 -47.61
C SER A 188 -13.95 -22.04 -47.46
N ASN A 189 -12.72 -21.53 -47.66
CA ASN A 189 -11.48 -22.30 -47.67
C ASN A 189 -10.38 -21.56 -46.88
N PRO A 190 -10.02 -22.02 -45.66
CA PRO A 190 -9.08 -21.33 -44.78
C PRO A 190 -7.69 -21.11 -45.39
N ASP A 191 -7.14 -22.11 -46.08
CA ASP A 191 -5.73 -22.12 -46.52
C ASP A 191 -5.42 -21.13 -47.67
N LEU A 192 -6.38 -20.92 -48.58
CA LEU A 192 -6.23 -19.95 -49.69
C LEU A 192 -6.39 -18.51 -49.20
N THR A 193 -7.14 -18.35 -48.12
CA THR A 193 -7.53 -17.06 -47.54
C THR A 193 -6.46 -16.55 -46.61
N GLN A 194 -5.82 -17.46 -45.86
CA GLN A 194 -4.59 -17.20 -45.12
C GLN A 194 -3.52 -16.61 -46.04
N ARG A 195 -3.21 -17.26 -47.19
CA ARG A 195 -2.20 -16.73 -48.12
C ARG A 195 -2.57 -15.41 -48.78
N ALA A 196 -3.85 -15.18 -49.08
CA ALA A 196 -4.31 -13.92 -49.65
C ALA A 196 -4.27 -12.78 -48.62
N PHE A 197 -4.65 -13.07 -47.37
CA PHE A 197 -4.59 -12.16 -46.22
C PHE A 197 -3.14 -11.81 -45.85
N GLU A 198 -2.27 -12.82 -45.73
CA GLU A 198 -0.81 -12.69 -45.57
C GLU A 198 -0.21 -11.82 -46.69
N SER A 199 -0.56 -12.09 -47.96
CA SER A 199 -0.01 -11.35 -49.11
C SER A 199 -0.35 -9.85 -49.12
N GLN A 200 -1.47 -9.45 -48.51
CA GLN A 200 -1.88 -8.05 -48.42
C GLN A 200 -1.28 -7.33 -47.22
N LEU A 201 -0.75 -8.07 -46.23
CA LEU A 201 -0.32 -7.56 -44.92
C LEU A 201 1.18 -7.74 -44.63
N LEU A 202 1.95 -8.40 -45.50
CA LEU A 202 3.42 -8.55 -45.41
C LEU A 202 4.21 -7.23 -45.26
N GLU A 203 3.62 -6.07 -45.55
CA GLU A 203 4.24 -4.74 -45.28
C GLU A 203 3.90 -4.16 -43.89
N VAL A 204 2.96 -4.77 -43.16
CA VAL A 204 2.36 -4.27 -41.91
C VAL A 204 2.81 -5.08 -40.68
N GLU A 205 3.54 -6.17 -40.91
CA GLU A 205 3.86 -7.28 -39.99
C GLU A 205 4.82 -6.98 -38.82
N GLN A 206 5.13 -5.73 -38.53
CA GLN A 206 6.16 -5.42 -37.53
C GLN A 206 5.56 -4.87 -36.24
N ALA A 207 5.69 -5.67 -35.17
CA ALA A 207 5.35 -5.26 -33.82
C ALA A 207 6.35 -4.19 -33.39
N ASN A 208 5.92 -2.94 -33.54
CA ASN A 208 6.70 -1.77 -33.16
C ASN A 208 6.50 -1.49 -31.68
N TRP A 209 7.60 -1.44 -30.97
CA TRP A 209 7.67 -1.19 -29.54
C TRP A 209 8.40 0.11 -29.28
N THR A 210 7.89 0.89 -28.35
CA THR A 210 8.66 1.98 -27.74
C THR A 210 9.25 1.45 -26.43
N ILE A 211 10.56 1.47 -26.31
CA ILE A 211 11.29 1.12 -25.10
C ILE A 211 11.84 2.38 -24.46
N ARG A 212 11.57 2.54 -23.16
CA ARG A 212 12.01 3.65 -22.34
C ARG A 212 12.97 3.16 -21.26
N LEU A 213 14.21 3.63 -21.31
CA LEU A 213 15.23 3.44 -20.30
C LEU A 213 15.27 4.67 -19.40
N VAL A 214 15.13 4.50 -18.08
CA VAL A 214 15.21 5.59 -17.10
C VAL A 214 16.23 5.26 -16.02
N TYR A 215 17.13 6.21 -15.75
CA TYR A 215 18.11 6.13 -14.68
C TYR A 215 17.59 6.80 -13.40
N SER A 216 17.30 5.96 -12.40
CA SER A 216 16.91 6.36 -11.05
C SER A 216 17.85 5.72 -10.02
N PRO A 217 19.05 6.29 -9.80
CA PRO A 217 20.01 5.72 -8.85
C PRO A 217 19.49 5.76 -7.41
N SER A 218 19.94 4.80 -6.60
CA SER A 218 19.62 4.74 -5.16
C SER A 218 19.97 6.04 -4.43
N SER A 219 21.02 6.76 -4.85
CA SER A 219 21.39 8.06 -4.29
C SER A 219 20.29 9.13 -4.45
N PHE A 220 19.58 9.14 -5.58
CA PHE A 220 18.45 10.05 -5.80
C PHE A 220 17.27 9.68 -4.89
N GLN A 221 16.99 8.39 -4.73
CA GLN A 221 15.92 7.90 -3.85
C GLN A 221 16.21 8.23 -2.38
N ILE A 222 17.47 8.04 -1.94
CA ILE A 222 17.94 8.42 -0.60
C ILE A 222 17.86 9.94 -0.43
N GLY A 223 18.27 10.72 -1.44
CA GLY A 223 18.16 12.18 -1.41
C GLY A 223 16.72 12.64 -1.21
N LEU A 224 15.78 12.10 -1.99
CA LEU A 224 14.35 12.39 -1.85
C LEU A 224 13.82 12.04 -0.45
N PHE A 225 14.27 10.92 0.11
CA PHE A 225 13.94 10.53 1.48
C PHE A 225 14.48 11.49 2.53
N VAL A 226 15.75 11.88 2.44
CA VAL A 226 16.36 12.83 3.38
C VAL A 226 15.64 14.18 3.30
N SER A 227 15.29 14.65 2.09
CA SER A 227 14.51 15.88 1.91
C SER A 227 13.10 15.77 2.52
N PHE A 228 12.40 14.66 2.28
CA PHE A 228 11.07 14.43 2.84
C PHE A 228 11.13 14.32 4.37
N LEU A 229 12.11 13.58 4.91
CA LEU A 229 12.34 13.47 6.35
C LEU A 229 12.67 14.84 6.96
N GLY A 230 13.46 15.66 6.26
CA GLY A 230 13.72 17.06 6.61
C GLY A 230 12.43 17.88 6.69
N ALA A 231 11.52 17.73 5.74
CA ALA A 231 10.21 18.38 5.77
C ALA A 231 9.33 17.89 6.94
N VAL A 232 9.30 16.57 7.20
CA VAL A 232 8.59 16.00 8.35
C VAL A 232 9.16 16.52 9.67
N LEU A 233 10.48 16.61 9.80
CA LEU A 233 11.16 17.20 10.96
C LEU A 233 10.80 18.68 11.11
N ALA A 234 10.80 19.45 10.02
CA ALA A 234 10.41 20.85 10.04
C ALA A 234 8.94 21.05 10.47
N LEU A 235 8.03 20.18 10.02
CA LEU A 235 6.62 20.18 10.44
C LEU A 235 6.43 19.70 11.90
N PHE A 236 7.33 18.86 12.39
CA PHE A 236 7.30 18.35 13.76
C PHE A 236 7.73 19.41 14.79
N MET A 237 8.68 20.28 14.44
CA MET A 237 9.20 21.34 15.32
C MET A 237 8.09 22.25 15.88
N PRO A 238 7.12 22.76 15.09
CA PRO A 238 5.95 23.46 15.60
C PRO A 238 5.13 22.64 16.59
N GLY A 239 4.95 21.33 16.38
CA GLY A 239 4.23 20.45 17.30
C GLY A 239 4.92 20.33 18.66
N VAL A 240 6.26 20.17 18.65
CA VAL A 240 7.08 20.16 19.87
C VAL A 240 7.06 21.52 20.56
N TRP A 241 7.14 22.61 19.80
CA TRP A 241 7.04 23.97 20.32
C TRP A 241 5.68 24.22 20.96
N LEU A 242 4.58 23.82 20.29
CA LEU A 242 3.21 23.93 20.79
C LEU A 242 3.07 23.15 22.09
N TRP A 243 3.52 21.90 22.12
CA TRP A 243 3.52 21.08 23.33
C TRP A 243 4.32 21.74 24.47
N ARG A 244 5.53 22.23 24.21
CA ARG A 244 6.34 22.95 25.20
C ARG A 244 5.62 24.20 25.70
N SER A 245 4.96 24.95 24.81
CA SER A 245 4.26 26.18 25.19
C SER A 245 3.04 25.93 26.10
N PHE A 246 2.34 24.80 25.95
CA PHE A 246 1.16 24.45 26.75
C PHE A 246 1.45 23.60 27.99
N VAL A 247 2.54 22.83 28.00
CA VAL A 247 2.83 21.84 29.05
C VAL A 247 4.04 22.22 29.92
N ALA A 248 4.98 23.04 29.42
CA ALA A 248 6.16 23.42 30.20
C ALA A 248 5.92 24.61 31.15
N SER A 249 4.80 25.34 31.00
CA SER A 249 4.35 26.31 32.01
C SER A 249 3.78 25.56 33.20
N GLY A 250 4.62 25.34 34.20
CA GLY A 250 4.35 24.49 35.36
C GLY A 250 3.13 24.95 36.16
N ASP A 251 2.16 24.05 36.25
CA ASP A 251 1.37 23.83 37.45
C ASP A 251 1.04 22.34 37.51
N SER A 252 1.15 21.76 38.71
CA SER A 252 0.85 20.36 39.06
C SER A 252 -0.65 20.03 39.00
N ASN A 253 -1.41 20.74 38.17
CA ASN A 253 -2.83 20.52 37.96
C ASN A 253 -3.09 19.23 37.18
N THR A 254 -4.17 18.54 37.56
CA THR A 254 -4.69 17.33 36.89
C THR A 254 -4.79 17.52 35.37
N ILE A 255 -5.13 18.73 34.92
CA ILE A 255 -5.24 19.12 33.51
C ILE A 255 -3.88 18.99 32.79
N THR A 256 -2.79 19.48 33.40
CA THR A 256 -1.43 19.40 32.83
C THR A 256 -0.97 17.93 32.71
N ARG A 257 -1.30 17.08 33.69
CA ARG A 257 -0.97 15.65 33.66
C ARG A 257 -1.76 14.92 32.56
N VAL A 258 -3.06 15.19 32.42
CA VAL A 258 -3.90 14.61 31.35
C VAL A 258 -3.44 15.06 29.97
N ALA A 259 -3.08 16.33 29.82
CA ALA A 259 -2.54 16.88 28.57
C ALA A 259 -1.19 16.23 28.22
N ARG A 260 -0.26 16.10 29.17
CA ARG A 260 1.03 15.43 28.95
C ARG A 260 0.88 13.94 28.59
N ASN A 261 -0.08 13.25 29.21
CA ASN A 261 -0.33 11.83 28.96
C ASN A 261 -1.16 11.54 27.70
N SER A 262 -1.74 12.57 27.07
CA SER A 262 -2.54 12.41 25.85
C SER A 262 -1.88 13.08 24.64
N LEU A 263 -1.49 14.36 24.74
CA LEU A 263 -0.96 15.15 23.62
C LEU A 263 0.46 14.73 23.23
N ALA A 264 1.35 14.45 24.20
CA ALA A 264 2.72 14.08 23.87
C ALA A 264 2.81 12.76 23.08
N PRO A 265 2.12 11.67 23.50
CA PRO A 265 2.05 10.45 22.68
C PRO A 265 1.40 10.67 21.31
N ILE A 266 0.35 11.50 21.21
CA ILE A 266 -0.30 11.82 19.93
C ILE A 266 0.69 12.48 18.95
N ILE A 267 1.41 13.51 19.40
CA ILE A 267 2.38 14.25 18.58
C ILE A 267 3.54 13.33 18.15
N LEU A 268 4.08 12.53 19.07
CA LEU A 268 5.15 11.58 18.76
C LEU A 268 4.69 10.46 17.82
N ASN A 269 3.48 9.94 17.98
CA ASN A 269 2.93 8.93 17.07
C ASN A 269 2.69 9.49 15.66
N LEU A 270 2.23 10.74 15.54
CA LEU A 270 2.09 11.40 14.24
C LEU A 270 3.45 11.57 13.55
N PHE A 271 4.48 11.92 14.31
CA PHE A 271 5.85 12.00 13.80
C PHE A 271 6.38 10.65 13.34
N ASN A 272 6.20 9.60 14.14
CA ASN A 272 6.57 8.24 13.77
C ASN A 272 5.86 7.79 12.49
N ARG A 273 4.59 8.15 12.34
CA ARG A 273 3.83 7.87 11.13
C ARG A 273 4.40 8.58 9.91
N GLY A 274 4.84 9.83 10.06
CA GLY A 274 5.57 10.57 9.03
C GLY A 274 6.86 9.88 8.60
N ILE A 275 7.65 9.37 9.56
CA ILE A 275 8.87 8.59 9.29
C ILE A 275 8.52 7.26 8.59
N ASP A 276 7.54 6.51 9.07
CA ASP A 276 7.11 5.25 8.45
C ASP A 276 6.55 5.44 7.02
N PHE A 277 6.00 6.62 6.73
CA PHE A 277 5.56 7.01 5.40
C PHE A 277 6.76 7.40 4.52
N ALA A 278 7.70 8.18 5.06
CA ALA A 278 8.97 8.51 4.42
C ALA A 278 9.72 7.24 3.99
N PHE A 279 9.85 6.29 4.92
CA PHE A 279 10.53 5.04 4.70
C PHE A 279 9.85 4.21 3.61
N ALA A 280 8.51 4.18 3.59
CA ALA A 280 7.77 3.48 2.55
C ALA A 280 8.06 4.03 1.14
N LEU A 281 8.30 5.35 0.98
CA LEU A 281 8.66 5.95 -0.31
C LEU A 281 9.94 5.34 -0.92
N VAL A 282 10.92 5.02 -0.07
CA VAL A 282 12.18 4.40 -0.48
C VAL A 282 12.04 2.91 -0.61
N MET A 283 11.43 2.28 0.41
CA MET A 283 11.25 0.83 0.47
C MET A 283 10.52 0.32 -0.77
N LEU A 284 9.39 0.94 -1.15
CA LEU A 284 8.60 0.53 -2.31
C LEU A 284 9.38 0.71 -3.63
N ARG A 285 10.16 1.78 -3.73
CA ARG A 285 10.99 2.05 -4.91
C ARG A 285 12.11 1.04 -5.07
N ILE A 286 12.86 0.76 -4.00
CA ILE A 286 14.00 -0.16 -4.03
C ILE A 286 13.52 -1.59 -4.27
N LEU A 287 12.47 -2.03 -3.57
CA LEU A 287 11.99 -3.42 -3.68
C LEU A 287 11.21 -3.68 -4.98
N GLY A 288 10.46 -2.71 -5.48
CA GLY A 288 9.50 -2.98 -6.56
C GLY A 288 8.29 -3.81 -6.11
N PRO A 289 7.30 -4.03 -6.99
CA PRO A 289 6.00 -4.58 -6.58
C PRO A 289 6.06 -6.01 -6.05
N GLU A 290 6.88 -6.89 -6.63
CA GLU A 290 6.97 -8.29 -6.22
C GLU A 290 7.54 -8.44 -4.80
N ASP A 291 8.74 -7.91 -4.57
CA ASP A 291 9.41 -7.98 -3.26
C ASP A 291 8.66 -7.16 -2.19
N ALA A 292 8.08 -6.01 -2.56
CA ALA A 292 7.18 -5.29 -1.66
C ALA A 292 5.96 -6.14 -1.30
N GLY A 293 5.39 -6.86 -2.27
CA GLY A 293 4.31 -7.81 -2.07
C GLY A 293 4.67 -8.92 -1.09
N ILE A 294 5.85 -9.52 -1.24
CA ILE A 294 6.40 -10.51 -0.29
C ILE A 294 6.51 -9.89 1.11
N TYR A 295 7.07 -8.68 1.23
CA TYR A 295 7.23 -8.00 2.51
C TYR A 295 5.89 -7.68 3.18
N PHE A 296 4.91 -7.16 2.43
CA PHE A 296 3.58 -6.86 2.94
C PHE A 296 2.85 -8.13 3.36
N TYR A 297 2.85 -9.16 2.52
CA TYR A 297 2.26 -10.45 2.85
C TYR A 297 2.85 -11.03 4.14
N ALA A 298 4.19 -11.04 4.26
CA ALA A 298 4.86 -11.48 5.48
C ALA A 298 4.50 -10.62 6.70
N GLY A 299 4.36 -9.31 6.51
CA GLY A 299 3.89 -8.37 7.52
C GLY A 299 2.45 -8.63 7.98
N PHE A 300 1.53 -8.97 7.07
CA PHE A 300 0.14 -9.30 7.41
C PHE A 300 0.05 -10.61 8.20
N ILE A 301 0.79 -11.65 7.79
CA ILE A 301 0.92 -12.89 8.56
C ILE A 301 1.49 -12.59 9.95
N PHE A 302 2.54 -11.78 10.04
CA PHE A 302 3.11 -11.34 11.32
C PHE A 302 2.04 -10.69 12.22
N VAL A 303 1.22 -9.78 11.69
CA VAL A 303 0.17 -9.10 12.47
C VAL A 303 -0.84 -10.11 13.05
N TRP A 304 -1.23 -11.14 12.29
CA TRP A 304 -2.18 -12.15 12.80
C TRP A 304 -1.62 -12.94 13.97
N PHE A 305 -0.35 -13.36 13.88
CA PHE A 305 0.33 -14.04 14.98
C PHE A 305 0.65 -13.10 16.15
N ASP A 306 0.91 -11.83 15.89
CA ASP A 306 1.13 -10.81 16.93
C ASP A 306 -0.14 -10.58 17.77
N ILE A 307 -1.32 -10.62 17.15
CA ILE A 307 -2.61 -10.58 17.87
C ILE A 307 -2.78 -11.82 18.73
N PHE A 308 -2.49 -13.00 18.17
CA PHE A 308 -2.59 -14.27 18.88
C PHE A 308 -1.68 -14.32 20.13
N THR A 309 -0.43 -13.89 20.00
CA THR A 309 0.56 -13.94 21.09
C THR A 309 0.33 -12.90 22.18
N ASN A 310 -0.20 -11.71 21.84
CA ASN A 310 -0.53 -10.70 22.83
C ASN A 310 -1.88 -10.91 23.51
N PHE A 311 -2.80 -11.69 22.93
CA PHE A 311 -4.01 -12.25 23.56
C PHE A 311 -4.82 -11.27 24.44
N GLY A 312 -4.92 -9.99 24.07
CA GLY A 312 -5.59 -8.96 24.89
C GLY A 312 -4.90 -8.66 26.24
N LEU A 313 -3.73 -9.23 26.49
CA LEU A 313 -2.97 -9.14 27.74
C LEU A 313 -2.44 -7.74 28.02
N ASP A 314 -2.30 -6.89 27.00
CA ASP A 314 -1.89 -5.49 27.17
C ASP A 314 -2.91 -4.72 28.00
N LEU A 315 -4.19 -4.78 27.62
CA LEU A 315 -5.27 -4.10 28.35
C LEU A 315 -5.45 -4.70 29.75
N TYR A 316 -5.39 -6.03 29.87
CA TYR A 316 -5.46 -6.72 31.16
C TYR A 316 -4.35 -6.23 32.10
N LEU A 317 -3.10 -6.23 31.63
CA LEU A 317 -1.94 -5.81 32.41
C LEU A 317 -2.06 -4.35 32.84
N THR A 318 -2.44 -3.45 31.93
CA THR A 318 -2.62 -2.04 32.28
C THR A 318 -3.70 -1.85 33.34
N ARG A 319 -4.84 -2.55 33.23
CA ARG A 319 -5.96 -2.43 34.18
C ARG A 319 -5.61 -2.97 35.57
N GLU A 320 -5.04 -4.17 35.65
CA GLU A 320 -4.73 -4.80 36.96
C GLU A 320 -3.59 -4.10 37.69
N VAL A 321 -2.56 -3.63 36.97
CA VAL A 321 -1.46 -2.88 37.60
C VAL A 321 -1.89 -1.46 37.98
N ALA A 322 -2.82 -0.84 37.24
CA ALA A 322 -3.40 0.45 37.65
C ALA A 322 -4.22 0.32 38.94
N ARG A 323 -4.86 -0.83 39.19
CA ARG A 323 -5.57 -1.13 40.43
C ARG A 323 -4.63 -1.40 41.60
N ASP A 324 -3.59 -2.19 41.39
CA ASP A 324 -2.60 -2.52 42.42
C ASP A 324 -1.17 -2.47 41.85
N ARG A 325 -0.52 -1.31 42.04
CA ARG A 325 0.84 -1.03 41.57
C ARG A 325 1.90 -1.88 42.28
N SER A 326 1.63 -2.40 43.48
CA SER A 326 2.58 -3.23 44.24
C SER A 326 2.82 -4.59 43.56
N ARG A 327 1.83 -5.11 42.83
CA ARG A 327 1.89 -6.40 42.13
C ARG A 327 2.37 -6.29 40.68
N ALA A 328 2.85 -5.13 40.26
CA ALA A 328 3.34 -4.84 38.91
C ALA A 328 4.27 -5.93 38.35
N ALA A 329 5.29 -6.32 39.10
CA ALA A 329 6.24 -7.35 38.67
C ALA A 329 5.59 -8.73 38.51
N ARG A 330 4.64 -9.10 39.37
CA ARG A 330 3.92 -10.39 39.30
C ARG A 330 3.06 -10.47 38.04
N TYR A 331 2.28 -9.43 37.76
CA TYR A 331 1.45 -9.39 36.55
C TYR A 331 2.29 -9.35 35.28
N LEU A 332 3.36 -8.55 35.24
CA LEU A 332 4.27 -8.51 34.08
C LEU A 332 4.91 -9.88 33.83
N PHE A 333 5.36 -10.57 34.88
CA PHE A 333 5.99 -11.87 34.74
C PHE A 333 4.99 -12.94 34.27
N SER A 334 3.80 -12.97 34.85
CA SER A 334 2.74 -13.93 34.50
C SER A 334 2.28 -13.74 33.05
N THR A 335 2.07 -12.49 32.63
CA THR A 335 1.69 -12.16 31.24
C THR A 335 2.82 -12.45 30.25
N SER A 336 4.08 -12.20 30.62
CA SER A 336 5.25 -12.55 29.79
C SER A 336 5.42 -14.06 29.62
N THR A 337 5.15 -14.84 30.67
CA THR A 337 5.19 -16.31 30.61
C THR A 337 4.07 -16.84 29.72
N LEU A 338 2.87 -16.27 29.82
CA LEU A 338 1.76 -16.62 28.93
C LEU A 338 2.08 -16.28 27.46
N ARG A 339 2.66 -15.11 27.19
CA ARG A 339 3.11 -14.70 25.84
C ARG A 339 4.15 -15.65 25.28
N PHE A 340 5.11 -16.08 26.09
CA PHE A 340 6.09 -17.08 25.67
C PHE A 340 5.41 -18.41 25.29
N GLY A 341 4.51 -18.91 26.14
CA GLY A 341 3.73 -20.12 25.84
C GLY A 341 2.91 -20.01 24.56
N LEU A 342 2.21 -18.88 24.37
CA LEU A 342 1.46 -18.60 23.14
C LEU A 342 2.37 -18.47 21.92
N THR A 343 3.57 -17.92 22.07
CA THR A 343 4.56 -17.86 20.98
C THR A 343 5.00 -19.26 20.56
N LEU A 344 5.22 -20.18 21.50
CA LEU A 344 5.54 -21.57 21.18
C LEU A 344 4.39 -22.29 20.48
N VAL A 345 3.15 -22.11 20.94
CA VAL A 345 1.97 -22.64 20.25
C VAL A 345 1.86 -22.04 18.84
N GLY A 346 2.12 -20.74 18.71
CA GLY A 346 2.12 -20.06 17.43
C GLY A 346 3.20 -20.57 16.45
N VAL A 347 4.34 -21.10 16.92
CA VAL A 347 5.34 -21.75 16.03
C VAL A 347 4.72 -22.96 15.36
N ILE A 348 3.98 -23.79 16.10
CA ILE A 348 3.31 -24.98 15.57
C ILE A 348 2.23 -24.56 14.56
N LEU A 349 1.44 -23.54 14.90
CA LEU A 349 0.40 -23.02 14.01
C LEU A 349 0.99 -22.39 12.74
N LEU A 350 2.10 -21.65 12.85
CA LEU A 350 2.79 -21.06 11.70
C LEU A 350 3.39 -22.15 10.82
N ALA A 351 4.04 -23.16 11.41
CA ALA A 351 4.59 -24.28 10.66
C ALA A 351 3.47 -25.03 9.91
N ALA A 352 2.35 -25.31 10.57
CA ALA A 352 1.18 -25.93 9.93
C ALA A 352 0.62 -25.06 8.79
N PHE A 353 0.52 -23.75 9.00
CA PHE A 353 0.09 -22.81 7.97
C PHE A 353 1.04 -22.79 6.77
N LEU A 354 2.34 -22.69 6.98
CA LEU A 354 3.33 -22.67 5.91
C LEU A 354 3.38 -24.00 5.15
N LEU A 355 3.29 -25.13 5.86
CA LEU A 355 3.19 -26.45 5.21
C LEU A 355 1.94 -26.56 4.36
N ALA A 356 0.78 -26.11 4.85
CA ALA A 356 -0.45 -26.08 4.08
C ALA A 356 -0.33 -25.15 2.85
N ARG A 357 0.21 -23.95 3.02
CA ARG A 357 0.41 -22.99 1.92
C ARG A 357 1.36 -23.51 0.85
N GLN A 358 2.43 -24.21 1.22
CA GLN A 358 3.36 -24.82 0.26
C GLN A 358 2.80 -26.06 -0.44
N SER A 359 1.87 -26.78 0.20
CA SER A 359 1.34 -28.04 -0.34
C SER A 359 0.08 -27.86 -1.19
N PHE A 360 -0.77 -26.88 -0.85
CA PHE A 360 -2.11 -26.75 -1.46
C PHE A 360 -2.27 -25.56 -2.40
N ILE A 361 -1.39 -24.56 -2.35
CA ILE A 361 -1.51 -23.35 -3.17
C ILE A 361 -0.28 -23.23 -4.06
N HIS A 362 -0.52 -23.10 -5.37
CA HIS A 362 0.51 -23.00 -6.39
C HIS A 362 0.45 -21.61 -7.08
N PRO A 363 1.60 -20.94 -7.30
CA PRO A 363 2.95 -21.37 -6.96
C PRO A 363 3.25 -21.34 -5.44
N PRO A 364 4.24 -22.14 -4.98
CA PRO A 364 4.71 -22.07 -3.60
C PRO A 364 5.30 -20.69 -3.31
N LEU A 365 5.26 -20.29 -2.05
CA LEU A 365 5.97 -19.09 -1.57
C LEU A 365 7.47 -19.20 -1.89
N SER A 366 8.02 -18.09 -2.34
CA SER A 366 9.45 -17.95 -2.58
C SER A 366 10.26 -18.16 -1.29
N THR A 367 11.51 -18.59 -1.45
CA THR A 367 12.44 -18.77 -0.33
C THR A 367 12.62 -17.49 0.48
N SER A 368 12.69 -16.33 -0.19
CA SER A 368 12.76 -15.02 0.46
C SER A 368 11.53 -14.73 1.31
N GLY A 369 10.33 -15.06 0.82
CA GLY A 369 9.08 -14.92 1.56
C GLY A 369 9.01 -15.80 2.81
N LEU A 370 9.39 -17.08 2.69
CA LEU A 370 9.45 -17.98 3.84
C LEU A 370 10.42 -17.48 4.91
N ILE A 371 11.63 -17.10 4.52
CA ILE A 371 12.65 -16.58 5.45
C ILE A 371 12.15 -15.29 6.11
N ALA A 372 11.55 -14.37 5.35
CA ALA A 372 11.01 -13.14 5.90
C ALA A 372 9.92 -13.40 6.95
N ILE A 373 8.97 -14.30 6.68
CA ILE A 373 7.92 -14.69 7.64
C ILE A 373 8.53 -15.27 8.92
N ILE A 374 9.51 -16.19 8.78
CA ILE A 374 10.17 -16.82 9.93
C ILE A 374 10.94 -15.77 10.76
N LEU A 375 11.70 -14.87 10.12
CA LEU A 375 12.46 -13.82 10.81
C LEU A 375 11.54 -12.82 11.52
N LEU A 376 10.44 -12.39 10.88
CA LEU A 376 9.43 -11.55 11.53
C LEU A 376 8.80 -12.26 12.73
N TYR A 377 8.53 -13.56 12.62
CA TYR A 377 8.02 -14.37 13.73
C TYR A 377 9.02 -14.50 14.88
N VAL A 378 10.32 -14.66 14.60
CA VAL A 378 11.37 -14.63 15.65
C VAL A 378 11.39 -13.27 16.35
N GLY A 379 11.25 -12.18 15.60
CA GLY A 379 11.16 -10.82 16.12
C GLY A 379 9.92 -10.55 16.96
N LEU A 380 8.88 -11.38 16.84
CA LEU A 380 7.61 -11.22 17.53
C LEU A 380 7.75 -11.38 19.06
N PHE A 381 8.59 -12.30 19.53
CA PHE A 381 8.76 -12.51 20.98
C PHE A 381 9.31 -11.28 21.72
N PRO A 382 10.45 -10.67 21.33
CA PRO A 382 10.93 -9.43 21.97
C PRO A 382 9.95 -8.26 21.75
N GLY A 383 9.24 -8.22 20.62
CA GLY A 383 8.18 -7.26 20.37
C GLY A 383 7.02 -7.38 21.37
N SER A 384 6.55 -8.60 21.62
CA SER A 384 5.49 -8.88 22.59
C SER A 384 5.92 -8.51 24.01
N LEU A 385 7.16 -8.81 24.42
CA LEU A 385 7.67 -8.37 25.72
C LEU A 385 7.73 -6.83 25.83
N SER A 386 8.11 -6.14 24.74
CA SER A 386 8.13 -4.67 24.68
C SER A 386 6.74 -4.06 24.89
N LYS A 387 5.69 -4.67 24.33
CA LYS A 387 4.29 -4.25 24.58
C LYS A 387 3.88 -4.41 26.03
N GLY A 388 4.35 -5.47 26.69
CA GLY A 388 4.10 -5.69 28.12
C GLY A 388 4.72 -4.60 28.97
N MET A 389 5.94 -4.19 28.62
CA MET A 389 6.60 -3.08 29.29
C MET A 389 5.92 -1.74 29.02
N THR A 390 5.48 -1.52 27.79
CA THR A 390 4.70 -0.34 27.41
C THR A 390 3.40 -0.27 28.21
N SER A 391 2.67 -1.38 28.34
CA SER A 391 1.45 -1.51 29.14
C SER A 391 1.70 -1.20 30.63
N LEU A 392 2.89 -1.53 31.14
CA LEU A 392 3.32 -1.15 32.48
C LEU A 392 3.46 0.37 32.63
N PHE A 393 4.18 1.03 31.73
CA PHE A 393 4.31 2.49 31.76
C PHE A 393 2.95 3.20 31.67
N TYR A 394 2.03 2.70 30.85
CA TYR A 394 0.66 3.21 30.82
C TYR A 394 -0.07 3.05 32.16
N ALA A 395 0.09 1.91 32.84
CA ALA A 395 -0.51 1.68 34.17
C ALA A 395 0.02 2.65 35.25
N PHE A 396 1.27 3.11 35.10
CA PHE A 396 1.89 4.11 35.95
C PHE A 396 1.68 5.56 35.48
N GLU A 397 0.80 5.79 34.50
CA GLU A 397 0.52 7.13 33.93
C GLU A 397 1.77 7.80 33.32
N GLN A 398 2.70 7.01 32.77
CA GLN A 398 3.99 7.44 32.23
C GLN A 398 4.06 7.23 30.70
N ALA A 399 3.02 7.65 29.97
CA ALA A 399 2.87 7.41 28.53
C ALA A 399 3.97 8.05 27.65
N GLU A 400 4.62 9.10 28.16
CA GLU A 400 5.72 9.79 27.46
C GLU A 400 6.95 8.91 27.22
N TYR A 401 7.27 7.98 28.14
CA TYR A 401 8.47 7.15 28.04
C TYR A 401 8.34 6.13 26.91
N PRO A 402 7.26 5.32 26.82
CA PRO A 402 7.04 4.47 25.64
C PRO A 402 6.97 5.25 24.34
N ALA A 403 6.34 6.43 24.32
CA ALA A 403 6.24 7.24 23.11
C ALA A 403 7.63 7.71 22.62
N ALA A 404 8.49 8.16 23.54
CA ALA A 404 9.86 8.56 23.21
C ALA A 404 10.71 7.36 22.74
N ILE A 405 10.61 6.21 23.42
CA ILE A 405 11.34 4.99 23.03
C ILE A 405 10.84 4.46 21.68
N THR A 406 9.54 4.54 21.41
CA THR A 406 8.95 4.18 20.10
C THR A 406 9.51 5.09 19.01
N THR A 407 9.70 6.38 19.30
CA THR A 407 10.30 7.32 18.35
C THR A 407 11.74 6.96 18.03
N LEU A 408 12.56 6.69 19.05
CA LEU A 408 13.92 6.21 18.85
C LEU A 408 13.95 4.89 18.07
N SER A 409 13.06 3.96 18.40
CA SER A 409 12.94 2.67 17.71
C SER A 409 12.52 2.84 16.25
N THR A 410 11.64 3.79 15.93
CA THR A 410 11.19 4.09 14.56
C THR A 410 12.34 4.69 13.74
N ILE A 411 13.13 5.58 14.33
CA ILE A 411 14.35 6.12 13.71
C ILE A 411 15.36 4.98 13.47
N SER A 412 15.65 4.16 14.48
CA SER A 412 16.56 3.02 14.36
C SER A 412 16.10 2.02 13.29
N LYS A 413 14.82 1.65 13.29
CA LYS A 413 14.19 0.78 12.27
C LYS A 413 14.38 1.34 10.87
N THR A 414 14.15 2.64 10.69
CA THR A 414 14.22 3.31 9.40
C THR A 414 15.67 3.40 8.90
N VAL A 415 16.62 3.75 9.77
CA VAL A 415 18.04 3.82 9.44
C VAL A 415 18.58 2.43 9.11
N LEU A 416 18.33 1.44 9.95
CA LEU A 416 18.74 0.05 9.70
C LEU A 416 18.08 -0.49 8.43
N GLY A 417 16.78 -0.23 8.26
CA GLY A 417 16.02 -0.59 7.07
C GLY A 417 16.61 0.00 5.78
N LEU A 418 17.03 1.27 5.83
CA LEU A 418 17.68 1.91 4.69
C LEU A 418 19.05 1.29 4.41
N ILE A 419 19.86 1.05 5.45
CA ILE A 419 21.17 0.41 5.30
C ILE A 419 21.03 -0.97 4.64
N VAL A 420 20.12 -1.82 5.12
CA VAL A 420 19.96 -3.18 4.55
C VAL A 420 19.44 -3.16 3.12
N LEU A 421 18.56 -2.21 2.78
CA LEU A 421 18.08 -2.03 1.41
C LEU A 421 19.17 -1.56 0.46
N VAL A 422 19.98 -0.58 0.88
CA VAL A 422 21.08 -0.05 0.06
C VAL A 422 22.19 -1.10 -0.13
N LEU A 423 22.39 -1.98 0.86
CA LEU A 423 23.32 -3.11 0.75
C LEU A 423 22.77 -4.29 -0.06
N GLY A 424 21.54 -4.19 -0.57
CA GLY A 424 20.95 -5.23 -1.44
C GLY A 424 20.43 -6.47 -0.69
N TYR A 425 20.26 -6.41 0.63
CA TYR A 425 19.70 -7.55 1.39
C TYR A 425 18.18 -7.71 1.24
N GLY A 426 17.52 -6.79 0.54
CA GLY A 426 16.11 -6.84 0.16
C GLY A 426 15.17 -7.12 1.33
N VAL A 427 14.15 -7.94 1.08
CA VAL A 427 13.09 -8.29 2.04
C VAL A 427 13.64 -9.03 3.28
N ILE A 428 14.61 -9.92 3.10
CA ILE A 428 15.24 -10.69 4.19
C ILE A 428 15.97 -9.75 5.15
N GLY A 429 16.74 -8.80 4.60
CA GLY A 429 17.42 -7.77 5.38
C GLY A 429 16.46 -6.93 6.22
N LEU A 430 15.32 -6.53 5.64
CA LEU A 430 14.28 -5.80 6.38
C LEU A 430 13.69 -6.62 7.54
N ALA A 431 13.42 -7.91 7.30
CA ALA A 431 12.93 -8.80 8.33
C ALA A 431 13.95 -8.97 9.47
N ALA A 432 15.24 -9.14 9.16
CA ALA A 432 16.31 -9.23 10.15
C ALA A 432 16.48 -7.91 10.95
N ALA A 433 16.42 -6.75 10.28
CA ALA A 433 16.49 -5.44 10.92
C ALA A 433 15.34 -5.21 11.92
N SER A 434 14.17 -5.81 11.66
CA SER A 434 13.04 -5.75 12.60
C SER A 434 13.34 -6.45 13.94
N ILE A 435 14.10 -7.56 13.92
CA ILE A 435 14.50 -8.29 15.13
C ILE A 435 15.42 -7.40 15.97
N VAL A 436 16.44 -6.81 15.33
CA VAL A 436 17.38 -5.89 15.99
C VAL A 436 16.63 -4.71 16.61
N THR A 437 15.68 -4.14 15.87
CA THR A 437 14.84 -3.05 16.38
C THR A 437 14.03 -3.49 17.60
N ASN A 438 13.33 -4.64 17.53
CA ASN A 438 12.50 -5.12 18.64
C ASN A 438 13.32 -5.43 19.89
N VAL A 439 14.52 -5.99 19.73
CA VAL A 439 15.45 -6.24 20.85
C VAL A 439 15.94 -4.94 21.45
N LEU A 440 16.30 -3.95 20.62
CA LEU A 440 16.69 -2.61 21.07
C LEU A 440 15.55 -1.93 21.84
N THR A 441 14.33 -1.94 21.30
CA THR A 441 13.13 -1.40 21.96
C THR A 441 12.92 -2.05 23.32
N LEU A 442 13.00 -3.39 23.40
CA LEU A 442 12.86 -4.12 24.66
C LEU A 442 13.93 -3.72 25.66
N ALA A 443 15.19 -3.64 25.24
CA ALA A 443 16.31 -3.26 26.11
C ALA A 443 16.14 -1.85 26.68
N LEU A 444 15.72 -0.89 25.84
CA LEU A 444 15.45 0.49 26.26
C LEU A 444 14.27 0.58 27.24
N LEU A 445 13.18 -0.16 26.97
CA LEU A 445 12.01 -0.21 27.86
C LEU A 445 12.33 -0.87 29.20
N LEU A 446 13.09 -1.97 29.21
CA LEU A 446 13.54 -2.62 30.44
C LEU A 446 14.46 -1.70 31.25
N TRP A 447 15.37 -1.00 30.57
CA TRP A 447 16.27 -0.05 31.22
C TRP A 447 15.53 1.15 31.82
N GLY A 448 14.55 1.72 31.10
CA GLY A 448 13.70 2.79 31.62
C GLY A 448 12.76 2.32 32.74
N GLY A 449 12.22 1.10 32.61
CA GLY A 449 11.23 0.51 33.51
C GLY A 449 11.83 -0.13 34.77
N ARG A 450 13.17 -0.22 34.88
CA ARG A 450 13.85 -0.85 36.02
C ARG A 450 13.44 -0.28 37.38
N ARG A 451 13.13 1.02 37.44
CA ARG A 451 12.68 1.69 38.67
C ARG A 451 11.26 1.28 39.07
N LEU A 452 10.36 1.12 38.09
CA LEU A 452 8.98 0.65 38.31
C LEU A 452 8.97 -0.80 38.83
N LEU A 453 9.89 -1.62 38.32
CA LEU A 453 10.05 -3.00 38.78
C LEU A 453 10.74 -3.09 40.15
N ALA A 454 11.66 -2.17 40.46
CA ALA A 454 12.35 -2.14 41.75
C ALA A 454 11.43 -1.72 42.91
N SER A 455 10.54 -0.73 42.70
CA SER A 455 9.59 -0.28 43.73
C SER A 455 8.59 -1.38 44.12
N SER A 456 8.05 -2.10 43.13
CA SER A 456 7.16 -3.24 43.38
C SER A 456 7.81 -4.40 44.15
N ARG A 457 9.13 -4.59 44.00
CA ARG A 457 9.91 -5.61 44.73
C ARG A 457 10.29 -5.18 46.14
N ALA A 458 10.22 -3.88 46.46
CA ALA A 458 10.55 -3.36 47.79
C ALA A 458 9.38 -3.50 48.77
N ASP A 459 8.14 -3.27 48.33
CA ASP A 459 6.94 -3.49 49.16
C ASP A 459 6.72 -4.98 49.50
N SER A 460 6.97 -5.88 48.54
CA SER A 460 6.88 -7.32 48.79
C SER A 460 7.95 -7.87 49.75
N ARG A 461 8.93 -7.06 50.16
CA ARG A 461 9.96 -7.44 51.14
C ARG A 461 9.52 -7.17 52.59
N SER A 462 8.42 -6.46 52.84
CA SER A 462 7.99 -6.15 54.23
C SER A 462 7.08 -7.21 54.86
N GLU A 463 6.63 -8.22 54.12
CA GLU A 463 5.82 -9.33 54.64
C GLU A 463 6.68 -10.62 54.76
N THR A 464 7.29 -10.79 55.93
CA THR A 464 7.79 -12.04 56.53
C THR A 464 8.86 -12.86 55.77
N ASP A 465 10.04 -12.88 56.37
CA ASP A 465 11.34 -13.33 55.86
C ASP A 465 11.58 -14.87 55.88
N GLU A 466 10.57 -15.72 55.68
CA GLU A 466 10.74 -17.18 55.78
C GLU A 466 10.18 -18.02 54.61
N ALA A 467 9.86 -17.42 53.46
CA ALA A 467 9.49 -18.21 52.28
C ALA A 467 10.74 -18.80 51.59
N PRO A 468 10.87 -20.14 51.42
CA PRO A 468 12.06 -20.76 50.84
C PRO A 468 12.27 -20.28 49.40
N ARG A 469 13.54 -20.16 48.98
CA ARG A 469 13.92 -19.74 47.60
C ARG A 469 13.14 -20.47 46.50
N ARG A 470 12.65 -21.69 46.74
CA ARG A 470 11.77 -22.45 45.81
C ARG A 470 10.37 -21.84 45.61
N ALA A 471 9.75 -21.22 46.62
CA ALA A 471 8.46 -20.52 46.50
C ALA A 471 8.56 -19.25 45.62
N ARG A 472 9.75 -18.64 45.58
CA ARG A 472 10.06 -17.44 44.79
C ARG A 472 10.12 -17.68 43.28
N TRP A 473 10.35 -18.94 42.87
CA TRP A 473 10.23 -19.41 41.48
C TRP A 473 8.94 -20.25 41.27
N ALA A 474 8.20 -20.62 42.31
CA ALA A 474 6.85 -21.17 42.16
C ALA A 474 5.86 -20.11 41.62
N GLY A 475 6.17 -18.82 41.75
CA GLY A 475 5.47 -17.72 41.07
C GLY A 475 5.75 -17.61 39.56
N LEU A 476 6.55 -18.51 38.97
CA LEU A 476 6.84 -18.53 37.52
C LEU A 476 5.62 -18.90 36.67
N ALA A 477 4.62 -19.57 37.25
CA ALA A 477 3.41 -19.96 36.56
C ALA A 477 2.28 -20.03 37.58
N ASP A 478 1.75 -18.86 37.96
CA ASP A 478 0.48 -18.79 38.67
C ASP A 478 -0.63 -19.18 37.69
N PHE A 479 -0.74 -20.49 37.45
CA PHE A 479 -1.65 -21.07 36.47
C PHE A 479 -3.12 -20.67 36.73
N PRO A 480 -3.60 -20.58 37.99
CA PRO A 480 -4.90 -19.98 38.28
C PRO A 480 -5.04 -18.56 37.75
N LEU A 481 -4.04 -17.70 37.98
CA LEU A 481 -4.03 -16.33 37.47
C LEU A 481 -3.98 -16.29 35.93
N MET A 482 -3.11 -17.08 35.30
CA MET A 482 -3.00 -17.18 33.85
C MET A 482 -4.28 -17.70 33.20
N ARG A 483 -4.94 -18.68 33.83
CA ARG A 483 -6.25 -19.19 33.38
C ARG A 483 -7.32 -18.11 33.47
N GLY A 484 -7.32 -17.31 34.55
CA GLY A 484 -8.18 -16.14 34.68
C GLY A 484 -7.92 -15.10 33.59
N MET A 485 -6.64 -14.78 33.33
CA MET A 485 -6.21 -13.86 32.26
C MET A 485 -6.73 -14.28 30.89
N VAL A 486 -6.62 -15.56 30.53
CA VAL A 486 -7.11 -16.09 29.25
C VAL A 486 -8.64 -15.97 29.17
N GLY A 487 -9.35 -16.32 30.25
CA GLY A 487 -10.81 -16.23 30.29
C GLY A 487 -11.34 -14.81 30.11
N GLU A 488 -10.68 -13.83 30.72
CA GLU A 488 -11.07 -12.42 30.59
C GLU A 488 -10.62 -11.78 29.26
N SER A 489 -9.49 -12.21 28.70
CA SER A 489 -8.91 -11.57 27.52
C SER A 489 -9.36 -12.17 26.19
N TRP A 490 -9.91 -13.39 26.18
CA TRP A 490 -10.40 -14.04 24.96
C TRP A 490 -11.42 -13.19 24.15
N PRO A 491 -12.45 -12.59 24.75
CA PRO A 491 -13.40 -11.77 24.00
C PRO A 491 -12.75 -10.53 23.34
N LEU A 492 -11.74 -9.96 24.01
CA LEU A 492 -10.97 -8.83 23.49
C LEU A 492 -10.09 -9.25 22.31
N LEU A 493 -9.43 -10.41 22.43
CA LEU A 493 -8.70 -11.01 21.31
C LEU A 493 -9.64 -11.27 20.14
N LEU A 494 -10.80 -11.90 20.37
CA LEU A 494 -11.72 -12.24 19.28
C LEU A 494 -12.18 -10.98 18.54
N ASN A 495 -12.51 -9.93 19.28
CA ASN A 495 -12.88 -8.63 18.69
C ASN A 495 -11.74 -8.04 17.85
N HIS A 496 -10.52 -8.02 18.40
CA HIS A 496 -9.37 -7.45 17.70
C HIS A 496 -9.01 -8.28 16.47
N PHE A 497 -9.06 -9.60 16.57
CA PHE A 497 -8.78 -10.52 15.47
C PHE A 497 -9.81 -10.41 14.35
N LEU A 498 -11.11 -10.37 14.68
CA LEU A 498 -12.18 -10.14 13.70
C LEU A 498 -12.02 -8.80 12.99
N ALA A 499 -11.71 -7.72 13.73
CA ALA A 499 -11.47 -6.41 13.15
C ALA A 499 -10.23 -6.40 12.24
N THR A 500 -9.18 -7.14 12.56
CA THR A 500 -7.99 -7.25 11.71
C THR A 500 -8.25 -8.06 10.46
N ILE A 501 -8.91 -9.22 10.56
CA ILE A 501 -9.30 -10.03 9.39
C ILE A 501 -10.15 -9.21 8.43
N PHE A 502 -11.09 -8.42 8.96
CA PHE A 502 -11.96 -7.56 8.16
C PHE A 502 -11.20 -6.65 7.18
N PHE A 503 -10.01 -6.16 7.57
CA PHE A 503 -9.20 -5.23 6.78
C PHE A 503 -8.03 -5.88 6.02
N GLN A 504 -7.79 -7.19 6.16
CA GLN A 504 -6.54 -7.80 5.68
C GLN A 504 -6.70 -9.18 5.04
N ILE A 505 -7.89 -9.79 5.12
CA ILE A 505 -8.09 -11.15 4.59
C ILE A 505 -8.05 -11.20 3.07
N ASP A 506 -8.43 -10.11 2.42
CA ASP A 506 -8.30 -9.89 0.99
C ASP A 506 -6.85 -10.05 0.51
N VAL A 507 -5.85 -9.55 1.25
CA VAL A 507 -4.44 -9.69 0.86
C VAL A 507 -4.01 -11.15 0.84
N LEU A 508 -4.47 -11.96 1.80
CA LEU A 508 -4.20 -13.39 1.81
C LEU A 508 -4.80 -14.07 0.57
N ILE A 509 -6.03 -13.69 0.20
CA ILE A 509 -6.74 -14.27 -0.95
C ILE A 509 -6.09 -13.80 -2.26
N ILE A 510 -5.69 -12.53 -2.36
CA ILE A 510 -4.96 -11.99 -3.52
C ILE A 510 -3.64 -12.74 -3.70
N GLU A 511 -2.86 -12.93 -2.64
CA GLU A 511 -1.59 -13.65 -2.73
C GLU A 511 -1.80 -15.08 -3.23
N ALA A 512 -2.78 -15.79 -2.67
CA ALA A 512 -3.04 -17.18 -3.01
C ALA A 512 -3.56 -17.37 -4.45
N MET A 513 -4.22 -16.37 -5.04
CA MET A 513 -4.86 -16.47 -6.36
C MET A 513 -4.07 -15.79 -7.48
N HIS A 514 -3.41 -14.67 -7.17
CA HIS A 514 -2.76 -13.78 -8.14
C HIS A 514 -1.29 -13.48 -7.82
N GLY A 515 -0.74 -14.05 -6.74
CA GLY A 515 0.66 -13.92 -6.39
C GLY A 515 1.04 -12.59 -5.72
N THR A 516 2.33 -12.47 -5.39
CA THR A 516 2.88 -11.38 -4.57
C THR A 516 2.94 -10.05 -5.30
N THR A 517 3.17 -10.02 -6.61
CA THR A 517 3.18 -8.77 -7.40
C THR A 517 1.87 -8.01 -7.26
N MET A 518 0.72 -8.70 -7.38
CA MET A 518 -0.59 -8.06 -7.19
C MET A 518 -0.79 -7.58 -5.75
N VAL A 519 -0.30 -8.32 -4.75
CA VAL A 519 -0.29 -7.85 -3.35
C VAL A 519 0.50 -6.55 -3.21
N GLY A 520 1.66 -6.43 -3.86
CA GLY A 520 2.48 -5.22 -3.84
C GLY A 520 1.76 -4.02 -4.44
N LEU A 521 1.18 -4.18 -5.64
CA LEU A 521 0.38 -3.16 -6.33
C LEU A 521 -0.79 -2.69 -5.47
N TYR A 522 -1.55 -3.63 -4.92
CA TYR A 522 -2.69 -3.36 -4.05
C TYR A 522 -2.31 -2.69 -2.72
N SER A 523 -1.17 -3.09 -2.14
CA SER A 523 -0.72 -2.58 -0.83
C SER A 523 -0.31 -1.11 -0.85
N VAL A 524 -0.02 -0.53 -2.02
CA VAL A 524 0.20 0.93 -2.16
C VAL A 524 -1.07 1.71 -1.77
N ALA A 525 -2.24 1.26 -2.24
CA ALA A 525 -3.51 1.86 -1.87
C ALA A 525 -3.75 1.75 -0.36
N TYR A 526 -3.44 0.60 0.24
CA TYR A 526 -3.54 0.39 1.69
C TYR A 526 -2.68 1.37 2.48
N LYS A 527 -1.48 1.69 2.00
CA LYS A 527 -0.60 2.64 2.67
C LYS A 527 -1.22 4.03 2.77
N TRP A 528 -1.90 4.48 1.71
CA TRP A 528 -2.64 5.75 1.71
C TRP A 528 -3.82 5.74 2.68
N LEU A 529 -4.66 4.70 2.65
CA LEU A 529 -5.78 4.57 3.58
C LEU A 529 -5.31 4.56 5.04
N SER A 530 -4.25 3.81 5.30
CA SER A 530 -3.63 3.71 6.62
C SER A 530 -3.11 5.08 7.10
N ALA A 531 -2.56 5.90 6.20
CA ALA A 531 -2.12 7.26 6.53
C ALA A 531 -3.31 8.18 6.87
N LEU A 532 -4.43 8.07 6.17
CA LEU A 532 -5.63 8.90 6.38
C LEU A 532 -6.43 8.51 7.64
N ASN A 533 -6.44 7.23 8.02
CA ASN A 533 -7.18 6.72 9.18
C ASN A 533 -6.66 7.24 10.54
N ILE A 534 -5.57 8.00 10.55
CA ILE A 534 -5.11 8.72 11.74
C ILE A 534 -6.07 9.85 12.16
N ILE A 535 -6.76 10.47 11.19
CA ILE A 535 -7.68 11.59 11.39
C ILE A 535 -8.88 11.17 12.27
N PRO A 536 -9.67 10.14 11.91
CA PRO A 536 -10.80 9.72 12.74
C PRO A 536 -10.32 9.17 14.08
N ALA A 537 -9.18 8.48 14.15
CA ALA A 537 -8.66 7.93 15.40
C ALA A 537 -8.40 9.01 16.46
N PHE A 538 -7.74 10.11 16.10
CA PHE A 538 -7.54 11.22 17.04
C PHE A 538 -8.82 11.98 17.34
N PHE A 539 -9.68 12.14 16.33
CA PHE A 539 -10.98 12.78 16.51
C PHE A 539 -11.86 12.01 17.51
N THR A 540 -11.98 10.68 17.37
CA THR A 540 -12.76 9.84 18.28
C THR A 540 -12.15 9.78 19.67
N GLN A 541 -10.81 9.70 19.78
CA GLN A 541 -10.12 9.73 21.07
C GLN A 541 -10.40 11.02 21.85
N ALA A 542 -10.43 12.17 21.17
CA ALA A 542 -10.76 13.45 21.78
C ALA A 542 -12.25 13.55 22.17
N MET A 543 -13.14 12.90 21.43
CA MET A 543 -14.58 12.91 21.67
C MET A 543 -15.06 11.92 22.74
N LEU A 544 -14.28 10.85 23.00
CA LEU A 544 -14.66 9.76 23.90
C LEU A 544 -15.12 10.23 25.30
N PRO A 545 -14.40 11.12 26.03
CA PRO A 545 -14.83 11.52 27.36
C PRO A 545 -16.18 12.26 27.36
N VAL A 546 -16.41 13.09 26.34
CA VAL A 546 -17.67 13.84 26.19
C VAL A 546 -18.82 12.89 25.87
N MET A 547 -18.61 11.97 24.93
CA MET A 547 -19.63 11.02 24.51
C MET A 547 -19.96 10.00 25.61
N SER A 548 -18.97 9.53 26.36
CA SER A 548 -19.16 8.61 27.49
C SER A 548 -19.99 9.22 28.62
N ARG A 549 -19.70 10.49 28.97
CA ARG A 549 -20.50 11.24 29.94
C ARG A 549 -21.94 11.44 29.45
N GLN A 550 -22.12 11.91 28.21
CA GLN A 550 -23.45 12.14 27.63
C GLN A 550 -24.25 10.84 27.46
N ALA A 551 -23.61 9.69 27.21
CA ALA A 551 -24.29 8.40 27.09
C ALA A 551 -25.09 8.01 28.34
N HIS A 552 -24.60 8.41 29.51
CA HIS A 552 -25.20 8.10 30.81
C HIS A 552 -26.09 9.23 31.32
N GLU A 553 -25.74 10.49 31.05
CA GLU A 553 -26.41 11.67 31.61
C GLU A 553 -27.48 12.27 30.68
N ASP A 554 -27.21 12.37 29.38
CA ASP A 554 -28.09 13.07 28.41
C ASP A 554 -27.94 12.47 27.00
N ARG A 555 -28.83 11.52 26.70
CA ARG A 555 -28.85 10.84 25.39
C ARG A 555 -29.21 11.77 24.23
N ASP A 556 -29.96 12.84 24.47
CA ASP A 556 -30.28 13.82 23.43
C ASP A 556 -29.09 14.74 23.15
N ALA A 557 -28.29 15.08 24.16
CA ALA A 557 -26.98 15.69 23.94
C ALA A 557 -26.06 14.76 23.17
N LEU A 558 -25.96 13.47 23.54
CA LEU A 558 -25.15 12.49 22.81
C LEU A 558 -25.56 12.42 21.34
N LYS A 559 -26.87 12.32 21.06
CA LYS A 559 -27.42 12.31 19.71
C LYS A 559 -27.02 13.54 18.89
N ARG A 560 -27.11 14.73 19.49
CA ARG A 560 -26.72 16.00 18.85
C ARG A 560 -25.20 16.06 18.61
N THR A 561 -24.39 15.63 19.57
CA THR A 561 -22.92 15.56 19.46
C THR A 561 -22.51 14.59 18.36
N TYR A 562 -23.09 13.39 18.32
CA TYR A 562 -22.85 12.40 17.27
C TYR A 562 -23.23 12.93 15.88
N THR A 563 -24.39 13.57 15.76
CA THR A 563 -24.87 14.16 14.50
C THR A 563 -23.88 15.20 13.96
N LEU A 564 -23.43 16.11 14.82
CA LEU A 564 -22.43 17.13 14.47
C LEU A 564 -21.09 16.49 14.08
N ALA A 565 -20.64 15.52 14.88
CA ALA A 565 -19.36 14.84 14.67
C ALA A 565 -19.31 14.08 13.33
N ILE A 566 -20.37 13.37 12.94
CA ILE A 566 -20.47 12.71 11.63
C ILE A 566 -20.42 13.74 10.49
N LYS A 567 -21.16 14.85 10.60
CA LYS A 567 -21.12 15.90 9.57
C LYS A 567 -19.71 16.46 9.40
N LEU A 568 -19.01 16.74 10.51
CA LEU A 568 -17.63 17.25 10.47
C LEU A 568 -16.67 16.25 9.81
N LEU A 569 -16.79 14.96 10.13
CA LEU A 569 -15.98 13.92 9.50
C LEU A 569 -16.27 13.82 8.00
N LEU A 570 -17.54 13.86 7.58
CA LEU A 570 -17.92 13.78 6.16
C LEU A 570 -17.52 15.01 5.35
N LEU A 571 -17.51 16.19 5.97
CA LEU A 571 -17.01 17.43 5.36
C LEU A 571 -15.51 17.38 5.06
N ILE A 572 -14.79 16.40 5.58
CA ILE A 572 -13.36 16.16 5.32
C ILE A 572 -13.17 14.88 4.49
N ALA A 573 -13.82 13.77 4.87
CA ALA A 573 -13.65 12.48 4.22
C ALA A 573 -14.02 12.48 2.73
N LEU A 574 -15.16 13.10 2.39
CA LEU A 574 -15.65 13.14 1.01
C LEU A 574 -14.75 13.96 0.05
N PRO A 575 -14.37 15.21 0.36
CA PRO A 575 -13.44 15.93 -0.51
C PRO A 575 -12.06 15.26 -0.57
N VAL A 576 -11.59 14.61 0.52
CA VAL A 576 -10.36 13.81 0.48
C VAL A 576 -10.50 12.65 -0.51
N ALA A 577 -11.60 11.90 -0.48
CA ALA A 577 -11.85 10.82 -1.42
C ALA A 577 -11.87 11.31 -2.88
N VAL A 578 -12.52 12.44 -3.15
CA VAL A 578 -12.54 13.07 -4.48
C VAL A 578 -11.12 13.45 -4.91
N VAL A 579 -10.36 14.20 -4.10
CA VAL A 579 -9.00 14.63 -4.44
C VAL A 579 -8.08 13.44 -4.72
N PHE A 580 -8.12 12.42 -3.88
CA PHE A 580 -7.31 11.20 -4.05
C PHE A 580 -7.70 10.42 -5.30
N THR A 581 -8.97 10.42 -5.70
CA THR A 581 -9.42 9.76 -6.95
C THR A 581 -8.73 10.39 -8.17
N PHE A 582 -8.69 11.72 -8.24
CA PHE A 582 -8.04 12.42 -9.37
C PHE A 582 -6.51 12.39 -9.27
N LEU A 583 -5.95 12.47 -8.05
CA LEU A 583 -4.50 12.46 -7.84
C LEU A 583 -3.89 11.06 -7.74
N ALA A 584 -4.64 9.97 -7.90
CA ALA A 584 -4.15 8.63 -7.63
C ALA A 584 -2.89 8.25 -8.42
N TYR A 585 -2.82 8.56 -9.71
CA TYR A 585 -1.63 8.30 -10.54
C TYR A 585 -0.40 9.05 -10.02
N PHE A 586 -0.56 10.34 -9.72
CA PHE A 586 0.49 11.16 -9.15
C PHE A 586 0.94 10.67 -7.77
N LEU A 587 -0.02 10.34 -6.89
CA LEU A 587 0.25 9.86 -5.54
C LEU A 587 0.93 8.49 -5.56
N THR A 588 0.49 7.55 -6.39
CA THR A 588 1.12 6.24 -6.56
C THR A 588 2.51 6.36 -7.18
N GLY A 589 2.68 7.21 -8.20
CA GLY A 589 4.00 7.50 -8.78
C GLY A 589 4.97 8.14 -7.77
N ILE A 590 4.49 9.03 -6.90
CA ILE A 590 5.29 9.55 -5.78
C ILE A 590 5.56 8.48 -4.73
N LEU A 591 4.62 7.56 -4.48
CA LEU A 591 4.79 6.58 -3.42
C LEU A 591 5.76 5.46 -3.82
N GLY A 592 5.46 4.75 -4.91
CA GLY A 592 6.21 3.57 -5.36
C GLY A 592 7.01 3.75 -6.66
N GLY A 593 6.72 4.78 -7.45
CA GLY A 593 7.29 4.97 -8.80
C GLY A 593 6.41 4.39 -9.91
N SER A 594 6.86 4.52 -11.17
CA SER A 594 6.12 4.07 -12.37
C SER A 594 5.83 2.57 -12.37
N GLN A 595 6.69 1.75 -11.75
CA GLN A 595 6.50 0.30 -11.62
C GLN A 595 5.22 -0.13 -10.87
N TYR A 596 4.53 0.80 -10.20
CA TYR A 596 3.24 0.54 -9.54
C TYR A 596 2.03 1.08 -10.32
N LEU A 597 2.27 1.71 -11.47
CA LEU A 597 1.23 2.21 -12.35
C LEU A 597 0.97 1.19 -13.48
N PRO A 598 -0.28 1.12 -13.99
CA PRO A 598 -1.46 1.87 -13.54
C PRO A 598 -2.16 1.23 -12.32
N ASP A 599 -1.94 -0.06 -12.05
CA ASP A 599 -2.79 -0.85 -11.14
C ASP A 599 -2.84 -0.32 -9.70
N GLY A 600 -1.71 0.11 -9.13
CA GLY A 600 -1.67 0.69 -7.79
C GLY A 600 -2.42 2.02 -7.70
N ALA A 601 -2.48 2.79 -8.80
CA ALA A 601 -3.31 3.99 -8.88
C ALA A 601 -4.79 3.62 -8.97
N ILE A 602 -5.18 2.69 -9.83
CA ILE A 602 -6.57 2.23 -9.94
C ILE A 602 -7.07 1.70 -8.60
N ALA A 603 -6.28 0.87 -7.92
CA ALA A 603 -6.58 0.39 -6.56
C ALA A 603 -6.80 1.56 -5.58
N THR A 604 -5.96 2.61 -5.65
CA THR A 604 -6.11 3.81 -4.82
C THR A 604 -7.39 4.59 -5.16
N GLN A 605 -7.73 4.74 -6.44
CA GLN A 605 -8.95 5.44 -6.90
C GLN A 605 -10.22 4.79 -6.38
N VAL A 606 -10.28 3.47 -6.38
CA VAL A 606 -11.45 2.73 -5.89
C VAL A 606 -11.44 2.71 -4.36
N MET A 607 -10.36 2.24 -3.75
CA MET A 607 -10.33 1.92 -2.32
C MET A 607 -10.48 3.15 -1.43
N ILE A 608 -10.14 4.35 -1.91
CA ILE A 608 -10.31 5.58 -1.15
C ILE A 608 -11.77 5.86 -0.79
N TRP A 609 -12.73 5.37 -1.59
CA TRP A 609 -14.16 5.52 -1.29
C TRP A 609 -14.64 4.69 -0.10
N SER A 610 -13.78 3.83 0.48
CA SER A 610 -14.06 3.20 1.77
C SER A 610 -13.93 4.20 2.94
N ILE A 611 -13.13 5.26 2.81
CA ILE A 611 -12.81 6.23 3.87
C ILE A 611 -14.07 6.90 4.47
N PRO A 612 -15.02 7.45 3.69
CA PRO A 612 -16.24 8.05 4.25
C PRO A 612 -17.04 7.08 5.13
N PHE A 613 -17.17 5.81 4.71
CA PHE A 613 -17.88 4.80 5.47
C PHE A 613 -17.09 4.35 6.70
N GLY A 614 -15.79 4.09 6.54
CA GLY A 614 -14.90 3.69 7.63
C GLY A 614 -14.81 4.74 8.73
N TRP A 615 -14.85 6.04 8.40
CA TRP A 615 -14.85 7.11 9.40
C TRP A 615 -16.18 7.20 10.16
N ILE A 616 -17.31 6.98 9.48
CA ILE A 616 -18.62 6.83 10.14
C ILE A 616 -18.59 5.62 11.08
N ASN A 617 -18.11 4.46 10.60
CA ASN A 617 -18.04 3.23 11.37
C ASN A 617 -17.15 3.39 12.59
N SER A 618 -15.98 4.02 12.44
CA SER A 618 -15.07 4.33 13.54
C SER A 618 -15.77 5.15 14.63
N LEU A 619 -16.37 6.30 14.29
CA LEU A 619 -17.07 7.12 15.29
C LEU A 619 -18.26 6.38 15.91
N THR A 620 -19.01 5.63 15.11
CA THR A 620 -20.20 4.90 15.58
C THR A 620 -19.81 3.77 16.53
N GLN A 621 -18.73 3.04 16.23
CA GLN A 621 -18.18 2.02 17.13
C GLN A 621 -17.86 2.62 18.50
N TYR A 622 -17.20 3.79 18.54
CA TYR A 622 -16.89 4.47 19.80
C TYR A 622 -18.14 4.87 20.59
N VAL A 623 -19.19 5.37 19.93
CA VAL A 623 -20.47 5.69 20.59
C VAL A 623 -21.16 4.43 21.11
N LEU A 624 -21.15 3.34 20.35
CA LEU A 624 -21.74 2.07 20.79
C LEU A 624 -20.98 1.47 21.98
N VAL A 625 -19.66 1.65 22.04
CA VAL A 625 -18.85 1.30 23.22
C VAL A 625 -19.23 2.17 24.41
N ALA A 626 -19.39 3.48 24.23
CA ALA A 626 -19.84 4.40 25.28
C ALA A 626 -21.25 4.08 25.83
N LEU A 627 -22.07 3.37 25.04
CA LEU A 627 -23.40 2.88 25.42
C LEU A 627 -23.39 1.43 25.96
N ASP A 628 -22.21 0.87 26.27
CA ASP A 628 -22.00 -0.50 26.76
C ASP A 628 -22.50 -1.62 25.83
N LEU A 629 -22.60 -1.35 24.52
CA LEU A 629 -23.10 -2.30 23.52
C LEU A 629 -22.01 -3.19 22.90
N GLN A 630 -20.84 -3.28 23.53
CA GLN A 630 -19.64 -3.99 23.00
C GLN A 630 -19.91 -5.41 22.48
N ARG A 631 -20.76 -6.20 23.16
CA ARG A 631 -21.09 -7.58 22.73
C ARG A 631 -21.88 -7.63 21.42
N ARG A 632 -22.70 -6.61 21.16
CA ARG A 632 -23.47 -6.50 19.91
C ARG A 632 -22.58 -6.02 18.77
N ILE A 633 -21.56 -5.20 19.07
CA ILE A 633 -20.52 -4.80 18.11
C ILE A 633 -19.77 -6.04 17.60
N THR A 634 -19.40 -6.97 18.47
CA THR A 634 -18.77 -8.24 18.07
C THR A 634 -19.58 -9.00 17.03
N ARG A 635 -20.90 -9.10 17.22
CA ARG A 635 -21.81 -9.78 16.28
C ARG A 635 -21.88 -9.05 14.94
N ALA A 636 -21.87 -7.72 14.96
CA ALA A 636 -21.84 -6.91 13.74
C ALA A 636 -20.54 -7.15 12.95
N PHE A 637 -19.38 -7.16 13.62
CA PHE A 637 -18.12 -7.51 12.98
C PHE A 637 -18.11 -8.93 12.43
N ALA A 638 -18.64 -9.91 13.17
CA ALA A 638 -18.73 -11.28 12.66
C ALA A 638 -19.53 -11.35 11.35
N ILE A 639 -20.68 -10.68 11.26
CA ILE A 639 -21.47 -10.60 10.02
C ILE A 639 -20.68 -9.93 8.89
N ALA A 640 -20.03 -8.81 9.18
CA ALA A 640 -19.27 -8.05 8.18
C ALA A 640 -18.03 -8.81 7.68
N VAL A 641 -17.32 -9.51 8.56
CA VAL A 641 -16.19 -10.39 8.22
C VAL A 641 -16.67 -11.57 7.38
N THR A 642 -17.78 -12.22 7.74
CA THR A 642 -18.33 -13.31 6.93
C THR A 642 -18.69 -12.82 5.53
N PHE A 643 -19.35 -11.66 5.41
CA PHE A 643 -19.64 -11.05 4.12
C PHE A 643 -18.36 -10.76 3.33
N ASN A 644 -17.35 -10.16 3.98
CA ASN A 644 -16.08 -9.82 3.36
C ASN A 644 -15.35 -11.06 2.83
N ILE A 645 -15.21 -12.11 3.64
CA ILE A 645 -14.56 -13.37 3.25
C ILE A 645 -15.31 -14.03 2.07
N VAL A 646 -16.63 -14.16 2.18
CA VAL A 646 -17.44 -14.81 1.12
C VAL A 646 -17.35 -14.01 -0.18
N SER A 647 -17.50 -12.69 -0.11
CA SER A 647 -17.41 -11.83 -1.30
C SER A 647 -16.02 -11.89 -1.92
N ASN A 648 -14.97 -11.86 -1.11
CA ASN A 648 -13.59 -11.97 -1.58
C ASN A 648 -13.31 -13.31 -2.25
N LEU A 649 -13.76 -14.42 -1.68
CA LEU A 649 -13.59 -15.75 -2.28
C LEU A 649 -14.35 -15.92 -3.60
N ILE A 650 -15.46 -15.20 -3.80
CA ILE A 650 -16.24 -15.25 -5.05
C ILE A 650 -15.63 -14.33 -6.11
N PHE A 651 -15.28 -13.09 -5.76
CA PHE A 651 -14.95 -12.06 -6.75
C PHE A 651 -13.44 -11.87 -7.01
N ILE A 652 -12.55 -12.06 -6.01
CA ILE A 652 -11.11 -11.87 -6.21
C ILE A 652 -10.53 -12.85 -7.24
N PRO A 653 -10.92 -14.15 -7.31
CA PRO A 653 -10.38 -15.04 -8.32
C PRO A 653 -10.61 -14.55 -9.76
N GLN A 654 -11.72 -13.85 -10.01
CA GLN A 654 -12.10 -13.37 -11.34
C GLN A 654 -11.57 -11.96 -11.66
N TYR A 655 -11.57 -11.05 -10.68
CA TYR A 655 -11.30 -9.62 -10.92
C TYR A 655 -10.10 -9.07 -10.13
N GLY A 656 -9.35 -9.91 -9.42
CA GLY A 656 -8.12 -9.54 -8.71
C GLY A 656 -8.30 -8.42 -7.69
N TYR A 657 -7.37 -7.46 -7.72
CA TYR A 657 -7.33 -6.33 -6.77
C TYR A 657 -8.54 -5.37 -6.91
N GLN A 658 -9.16 -5.29 -8.10
CA GLN A 658 -10.31 -4.42 -8.34
C GLN A 658 -11.52 -4.91 -7.55
N ALA A 659 -11.76 -6.22 -7.55
CA ALA A 659 -12.75 -6.85 -6.68
C ALA A 659 -12.43 -6.58 -5.20
N ALA A 660 -11.19 -6.78 -4.77
CA ALA A 660 -10.79 -6.53 -3.37
C ALA A 660 -11.06 -5.08 -2.92
N ALA A 661 -10.80 -4.10 -3.80
CA ALA A 661 -11.10 -2.70 -3.50
C ALA A 661 -12.61 -2.44 -3.37
N LEU A 662 -13.43 -3.01 -4.27
CA LEU A 662 -14.90 -2.86 -4.22
C LEU A 662 -15.53 -3.59 -3.04
N THR A 663 -15.09 -4.82 -2.75
CA THR A 663 -15.58 -5.60 -1.61
C THR A 663 -15.21 -4.93 -0.29
N THR A 664 -14.08 -4.21 -0.21
CA THR A 664 -13.73 -3.39 0.96
C THR A 664 -14.77 -2.29 1.22
N ILE A 665 -15.16 -1.54 0.18
CA ILE A 665 -16.21 -0.51 0.29
C ILE A 665 -17.54 -1.15 0.69
N ALA A 666 -17.91 -2.24 0.03
CA ALA A 666 -19.14 -2.97 0.32
C ALA A 666 -19.17 -3.51 1.76
N SER A 667 -18.01 -3.94 2.27
CA SER A 667 -17.86 -4.47 3.63
C SER A 667 -18.00 -3.37 4.69
N GLU A 668 -17.44 -2.19 4.44
CA GLU A 668 -17.64 -1.00 5.29
C GLU A 668 -19.12 -0.59 5.32
N PHE A 669 -19.77 -0.58 4.16
CA PHE A 669 -21.21 -0.32 4.09
C PHE A 669 -22.02 -1.41 4.82
N MET A 670 -21.65 -2.68 4.67
CA MET A 670 -22.31 -3.80 5.34
C MET A 670 -22.15 -3.73 6.87
N LEU A 671 -21.00 -3.28 7.37
CA LEU A 671 -20.76 -3.03 8.80
C LEU A 671 -21.57 -1.84 9.33
N LEU A 672 -21.82 -0.83 8.49
CA LEU A 672 -22.61 0.34 8.86
C LEU A 672 -24.06 -0.05 9.19
N LEU A 673 -24.68 -0.96 8.44
CA LEU A 673 -26.09 -1.36 8.63
C LEU A 673 -26.43 -1.82 10.07
N PRO A 674 -25.73 -2.82 10.66
CA PRO A 674 -25.99 -3.22 12.04
C PRO A 674 -25.64 -2.10 13.04
N PHE A 675 -24.62 -1.29 12.78
CA PHE A 675 -24.29 -0.14 13.62
C PHE A 675 -25.41 0.90 13.65
N VAL A 676 -25.96 1.27 12.50
CA VAL A 676 -27.12 2.16 12.40
C VAL A 676 -28.32 1.58 13.13
N ARG A 677 -28.58 0.28 12.99
CA ARG A 677 -29.67 -0.40 13.70
C ARG A 677 -29.49 -0.31 15.22
N LEU A 678 -28.29 -0.59 15.72
CA LEU A 678 -27.99 -0.51 17.16
C LEU A 678 -28.11 0.92 17.68
N LEU A 679 -27.62 1.90 16.92
CA LEU A 679 -27.71 3.29 17.27
C LEU A 679 -29.16 3.79 17.26
N HIS A 680 -29.96 3.34 16.30
CA HIS A 680 -31.38 3.65 16.23
C HIS A 680 -32.14 3.11 17.46
N GLN A 681 -31.80 1.91 17.91
CA GLN A 681 -32.37 1.33 19.14
C GLN A 681 -31.96 2.10 20.40
N ALA A 682 -30.76 2.66 20.43
CA ALA A 682 -30.23 3.35 21.62
C ALA A 682 -30.60 4.84 21.71
N LEU A 683 -30.60 5.56 20.59
CA LEU A 683 -30.76 7.02 20.50
C LEU A 683 -32.00 7.48 19.68
N GLY A 684 -32.82 6.54 19.22
CA GLY A 684 -34.00 6.82 18.38
C GLY A 684 -33.65 7.17 16.93
N ARG A 685 -34.60 7.73 16.17
CA ARG A 685 -34.41 8.02 14.73
C ARG A 685 -33.37 9.12 14.52
N LEU A 686 -32.38 8.84 13.68
CA LEU A 686 -31.41 9.80 13.15
C LEU A 686 -31.77 10.15 11.71
N ASN A 687 -31.64 11.41 11.34
CA ASN A 687 -31.89 11.87 9.98
C ASN A 687 -30.62 11.72 9.12
N TRP A 688 -30.33 10.48 8.71
CA TRP A 688 -29.15 10.16 7.90
C TRP A 688 -29.09 10.95 6.59
N LEU A 689 -30.24 11.19 5.95
CA LEU A 689 -30.31 11.99 4.73
C LEU A 689 -29.84 13.43 4.98
N ALA A 690 -30.23 14.04 6.09
CA ALA A 690 -29.76 15.37 6.46
C ALA A 690 -28.28 15.40 6.88
N MET A 691 -27.76 14.29 7.41
CA MET A 691 -26.37 14.17 7.84
C MET A 691 -25.40 13.97 6.66
N ILE A 692 -25.79 13.14 5.69
CA ILE A 692 -24.93 12.73 4.56
C ILE A 692 -25.23 13.55 3.30
N GLY A 693 -26.50 13.85 3.02
CA GLY A 693 -26.95 14.38 1.73
C GLY A 693 -26.31 15.72 1.36
N ARG A 694 -26.25 16.68 2.29
CA ARG A 694 -25.64 18.00 2.01
C ARG A 694 -24.11 17.92 1.83
N PRO A 695 -23.33 17.25 2.71
CA PRO A 695 -21.92 17.01 2.45
C PRO A 695 -21.64 16.25 1.14
N ALA A 696 -22.44 15.21 0.84
CA ALA A 696 -22.31 14.43 -0.39
C ALA A 696 -22.61 15.26 -1.64
N ALA A 697 -23.64 16.11 -1.61
CA ALA A 697 -23.94 17.03 -2.71
C ALA A 697 -22.80 18.04 -2.93
N ALA A 698 -22.20 18.58 -1.85
CA ALA A 698 -21.05 19.47 -1.96
C ALA A 698 -19.84 18.76 -2.60
N ALA A 699 -19.57 17.52 -2.19
CA ALA A 699 -18.52 16.70 -2.78
C ALA A 699 -18.82 16.30 -4.24
N GLY A 700 -20.09 16.08 -4.60
CA GLY A 700 -20.50 15.84 -5.98
C GLY A 700 -20.28 17.06 -6.89
N VAL A 701 -20.58 18.27 -6.39
CA VAL A 701 -20.27 19.53 -7.10
C VAL A 701 -18.75 19.68 -7.28
N MET A 702 -17.96 19.38 -6.25
CA MET A 702 -16.51 19.36 -6.34
C MET A 702 -16.02 18.35 -7.37
N PHE A 703 -16.53 17.12 -7.36
CA PHE A 703 -16.16 16.07 -8.31
C PHE A 703 -16.45 16.51 -9.75
N GLY A 704 -17.64 17.06 -10.02
CA GLY A 704 -17.98 17.55 -11.36
C GLY A 704 -17.08 18.70 -11.82
N ALA A 705 -16.76 19.65 -10.93
CA ALA A 705 -15.84 20.74 -11.24
C ALA A 705 -14.41 20.24 -11.49
N MET A 706 -13.94 19.28 -10.70
CA MET A 706 -12.65 18.64 -10.91
C MET A 706 -12.64 17.87 -12.23
N TRP A 707 -13.66 17.06 -12.53
CA TRP A 707 -13.77 16.32 -13.78
C TRP A 707 -13.63 17.22 -15.01
N LEU A 708 -14.38 18.32 -15.05
CA LEU A 708 -14.30 19.29 -16.14
C LEU A 708 -12.93 19.98 -16.19
N GLY A 709 -12.41 20.45 -15.05
CA GLY A 709 -11.12 21.15 -15.00
C GLY A 709 -9.90 20.24 -15.25
N TRP A 710 -10.00 18.95 -14.93
CA TRP A 710 -8.91 17.98 -15.07
C TRP A 710 -8.61 17.70 -16.55
N SER A 711 -9.63 17.72 -17.40
CA SER A 711 -9.47 17.60 -18.86
C SER A 711 -8.63 18.71 -19.48
N LEU A 712 -8.55 19.87 -18.82
CA LEU A 712 -7.70 21.00 -19.25
C LEU A 712 -6.30 20.87 -18.67
N HIS A 713 -6.20 20.74 -17.33
CA HIS A 713 -4.95 20.56 -16.62
C HIS A 713 -5.21 20.14 -15.15
N PRO A 714 -4.42 19.23 -14.55
CA PRO A 714 -4.61 18.80 -13.15
C PRO A 714 -4.70 19.95 -12.14
N ALA A 715 -3.85 20.96 -12.27
CA ALA A 715 -3.87 22.14 -11.39
C ALA A 715 -5.17 22.96 -11.52
N VAL A 716 -5.73 23.08 -12.73
CA VAL A 716 -7.01 23.77 -12.95
C VAL A 716 -8.13 22.97 -12.30
N GLY A 717 -8.15 21.64 -12.48
CA GLY A 717 -9.07 20.74 -11.79
C GLY A 717 -9.03 20.91 -10.27
N LEU A 718 -7.84 20.90 -9.64
CA LEU A 718 -7.70 21.08 -8.20
C LEU A 718 -8.25 22.43 -7.72
N VAL A 719 -7.88 23.52 -8.39
CA VAL A 719 -8.33 24.88 -8.02
C VAL A 719 -9.84 25.01 -8.20
N ALA A 720 -10.37 24.59 -9.36
CA ALA A 720 -11.80 24.61 -9.65
C ALA A 720 -12.60 23.78 -8.63
N GLY A 721 -12.12 22.57 -8.32
CA GLY A 721 -12.70 21.70 -7.30
C GLY A 721 -12.75 22.34 -5.92
N ALA A 722 -11.64 22.95 -5.48
CA ALA A 722 -11.57 23.63 -4.19
C ALA A 722 -12.57 24.80 -4.10
N PHE A 723 -12.62 25.65 -5.13
CA PHE A 723 -13.58 26.75 -5.18
C PHE A 723 -15.03 26.25 -5.25
N ALA A 724 -15.31 25.24 -6.07
CA ALA A 724 -16.63 24.65 -6.21
C ALA A 724 -17.11 24.02 -4.90
N TYR A 725 -16.22 23.33 -4.18
CA TYR A 725 -16.51 22.77 -2.86
C TYR A 725 -16.86 23.89 -1.86
N LEU A 726 -16.00 24.91 -1.75
CA LEU A 726 -16.24 26.05 -0.85
C LEU A 726 -17.55 26.77 -1.19
N ALA A 727 -17.83 27.03 -2.47
CA ALA A 727 -19.09 27.62 -2.92
C ALA A 727 -20.29 26.74 -2.56
N ALA A 728 -20.20 25.43 -2.79
CA ALA A 728 -21.24 24.48 -2.44
C ALA A 728 -21.50 24.43 -0.92
N LEU A 729 -20.46 24.52 -0.09
CA LEU A 729 -20.63 24.61 1.36
C LEU A 729 -21.40 25.87 1.79
N LEU A 730 -21.16 27.00 1.13
CA LEU A 730 -21.85 28.26 1.40
C LEU A 730 -23.34 28.21 0.99
N VAL A 731 -23.64 27.56 -0.13
CA VAL A 731 -25.02 27.42 -0.66
C VAL A 731 -25.80 26.36 0.09
N LEU A 732 -25.24 25.16 0.26
CA LEU A 732 -25.94 24.01 0.83
C LEU A 732 -26.05 24.07 2.35
N ARG A 733 -25.17 24.84 3.03
CA ARG A 733 -25.13 25.00 4.49
C ARG A 733 -25.32 23.66 5.23
N PRO A 734 -24.35 22.74 5.12
CA PRO A 734 -24.46 21.41 5.73
C PRO A 734 -24.56 21.45 7.26
N LEU A 735 -24.01 22.50 7.88
CA LEU A 735 -24.13 22.78 9.31
C LEU A 735 -25.25 23.80 9.56
N SER A 736 -26.08 23.52 10.57
CA SER A 736 -27.13 24.42 11.07
C SER A 736 -26.54 25.54 11.93
N ALA A 737 -27.27 26.66 12.08
CA ALA A 737 -26.84 27.80 12.89
C ALA A 737 -26.48 27.39 14.34
N ALA A 738 -27.27 26.51 14.95
CA ALA A 738 -27.01 26.01 16.31
C ALA A 738 -25.75 25.14 16.40
N GLU A 739 -25.47 24.33 15.36
CA GLU A 739 -24.23 23.54 15.28
C GLU A 739 -23.01 24.46 15.15
N ILE A 740 -23.12 25.49 14.32
CA ILE A 740 -22.04 26.46 14.12
C ILE A 740 -21.79 27.29 15.38
N GLU A 741 -22.84 27.69 16.10
CA GLU A 741 -22.71 28.41 17.37
C GLU A 741 -21.97 27.57 18.43
N ARG A 742 -22.17 26.24 18.44
CA ARG A 742 -21.41 25.33 19.31
C ARG A 742 -19.93 25.23 18.93
N LEU A 743 -19.59 25.42 17.66
CA LEU A 743 -18.20 25.41 17.18
C LEU A 743 -17.50 26.76 17.39
N ARG A 744 -18.27 27.86 17.48
CA ARG A 744 -17.75 29.23 17.59
C ARG A 744 -16.78 29.48 18.75
N PRO A 745 -16.90 28.85 19.94
CA PRO A 745 -15.92 28.97 21.02
C PRO A 745 -14.58 28.26 20.74
N LEU A 746 -14.59 27.27 19.84
CA LEU A 746 -13.41 26.46 19.50
C LEU A 746 -12.53 27.10 18.41
N LEU A 747 -13.04 28.12 17.70
CA LEU A 747 -12.31 28.81 16.65
C LEU A 747 -11.33 29.85 17.22
N PRO A 748 -10.06 29.90 16.74
CA PRO A 748 -9.12 30.98 17.07
C PRO A 748 -9.73 32.36 16.80
N GLY A 749 -9.45 33.35 17.67
CA GLY A 749 -10.10 34.68 17.62
C GLY A 749 -10.01 35.40 16.27
N ARG A 750 -8.94 35.19 15.50
CA ARG A 750 -8.79 35.73 14.13
C ARG A 750 -9.77 35.12 13.13
N ILE A 751 -9.99 33.80 13.20
CA ILE A 751 -10.96 33.08 12.36
C ILE A 751 -12.39 33.43 12.79
N ARG A 752 -12.62 33.62 14.09
CA ARG A 752 -13.91 34.07 14.64
C ARG A 752 -14.37 35.43 14.07
N ASN A 753 -13.42 36.33 13.77
CA ASN A 753 -13.68 37.64 13.18
C ASN A 753 -13.85 37.59 11.66
N LEU A 754 -13.09 36.73 10.96
CA LEU A 754 -13.25 36.49 9.51
C LEU A 754 -14.55 35.74 9.17
N ALA A 755 -14.97 34.81 10.03
CA ALA A 755 -16.21 34.06 9.86
C ALA A 755 -17.46 34.89 10.24
N ARG A 756 -17.30 36.01 10.96
CA ARG A 756 -18.40 36.83 11.49
C ARG A 756 -19.50 37.17 10.46
N PRO A 757 -19.22 37.53 9.19
CA PRO A 757 -20.25 37.78 8.16
C PRO A 757 -20.98 36.50 7.70
N PHE A 758 -20.29 35.35 7.72
CA PHE A 758 -20.84 34.03 7.39
C PHE A 758 -21.63 33.41 8.56
N LEU A 759 -21.44 33.92 9.78
CA LEU A 759 -22.02 33.42 11.03
C LEU A 759 -23.23 34.22 11.52
N SER A 760 -23.44 35.43 11.00
CA SER A 760 -24.46 36.37 11.46
C SER A 760 -25.70 36.47 10.54
N ARG A 761 -25.81 35.60 9.53
CA ARG A 761 -26.95 35.45 8.60
C ARG A 761 -27.28 33.96 8.46
#